data_AF-A0A4T0DDR8-F1
#
_entry.id   AF-A0A4T0DDR8-F1
#
_cell.length_a   1.000
_cell.length_b   1.000
_cell.length_c   1.000
_cell.angle_alpha   90.00
_cell.angle_beta   90.00
_cell.angle_gamma   90.00
#
_symmetry.space_group_name_H-M   'P 1'
#
loop_
_entity.id
_entity.type
_entity.pdbx_description
1 polymer ?
#
loop_
_entity_poly.entity_id
_entity_poly.type
_entity_poly.pdbx_seq_one_letter_code
_entity_poly.pdbx_strand_id
1 'polypeptide(L)'
;MASRSESPEIIETSVILGKRKREQSDKPVLVKLEKVDDNKFDKKTETYGLYGDGNDDDDDSDLSSGGMSDAEDDPENLDHEPDQGEILWREADEQFPPCAPYHKDVQAIYSQITDMLDKTVSHLSGISDKSDGLQRLHEQAMETRKFPEPKMPIITLMGDAGAGKSSLISALLDTPHVSREGNFGTSCTCVITEYRKPYPQQTTKFAAKVEFLSSKDRCLLMKDYLKDYVAYHFEKDEDWTYDEEKEFSAQAKTAEGTFLDLFRGRPNFTSREEMKAYIDTACEDEEEDATAILAQFEEWCKELASGHAPYTGSELIEADRAFELGRLVGPFLSASASWSDKPSLWPIVRKVSIGVHGPRILEHAILADLPGVSDTNRIRVRASRSYLLTSDYLWIVSPIGRCATDTSVDNLMYEFGDRFKGRLAIICTKTDDPMTFQSFAQEYQEDAKPCKKLEAKTKKAKSEMSAAKAAFKRATNPTTRQERSKAVEDSRAKYERLLHARLNTMVRIRNRKVTTLIMSEKADRLQDGAKDLVYPVSNKHYSWLKGFKDGGNEDAPQLSPEMTGIPKLRAYALSIVSQEIWATFITHIRHKVVSFIMALKAWANATSRGNNSGISDALNKSMKIIENAMATYHRALEKETMSLLAAPMKEANSNMAKKAYKFLSKEVRIWHWCTIKAFIRRGGKYQSKVVGHQSWNAKMMLPAAKFMSSAWDELIRKEDAANKVFFATIVTALGGTLEDVKEPMELMQIPKEQFQTFLDAQKHGLTSVFTTYKEEFVKQFQNVKYTTEKDDDEGYFAKAMQKIYEEAEGMKGTGYKDAVMSKLEHHVNIPSDDSPFMKMANTSASQICRRAVGASEILREDCNKIFKQIFNQFGCMLDNTPDDDGSVAEVKVKLAKFLVDAEKELKKMVERLDQIEQNPFPEGFKKEEEHPIKKLKQEQEASNQVKPEPEPARARRSIKIKAEDAE
;
A
#
# COMPACT_ATOMS: atom_id res chain seq x y z
N MET A 1 69.45 -29.48 -19.10
CA MET A 1 70.56 -28.86 -18.34
C MET A 1 70.93 -27.55 -19.01
N ALA A 2 71.33 -26.55 -18.22
CA ALA A 2 71.66 -25.14 -18.55
C ALA A 2 70.49 -24.11 -18.57
N SER A 3 70.32 -23.45 -17.41
CA SER A 3 70.20 -22.00 -17.13
C SER A 3 69.59 -21.00 -18.15
N ARG A 4 68.58 -20.21 -17.67
CA ARG A 4 68.53 -18.73 -17.48
C ARG A 4 67.15 -18.09 -17.78
N SER A 5 66.85 -17.08 -16.94
CA SER A 5 66.16 -15.80 -17.14
C SER A 5 64.64 -15.69 -17.36
N GLU A 6 64.06 -14.93 -16.42
CA GLU A 6 63.15 -13.77 -16.58
C GLU A 6 61.64 -13.97 -16.86
N SER A 7 60.86 -13.39 -15.93
CA SER A 7 59.43 -13.10 -16.01
C SER A 7 59.11 -11.97 -17.00
N PRO A 8 57.88 -11.93 -17.52
CA PRO A 8 57.24 -10.67 -17.86
C PRO A 8 55.88 -10.46 -17.17
N GLU A 9 55.62 -9.16 -16.95
CA GLU A 9 54.50 -8.51 -16.31
C GLU A 9 53.16 -8.67 -17.05
N ILE A 10 52.06 -8.61 -16.29
CA ILE A 10 50.68 -8.50 -16.78
C ILE A 10 50.25 -7.04 -16.71
N ILE A 11 49.72 -6.55 -17.83
CA ILE A 11 49.18 -5.21 -18.05
C ILE A 11 47.72 -5.17 -17.60
N GLU A 12 47.39 -4.32 -16.62
CA GLU A 12 46.02 -3.85 -16.38
C GLU A 12 45.91 -2.37 -16.75
N THR A 13 44.95 -2.07 -17.63
CA THR A 13 44.66 -0.75 -18.17
C THR A 13 43.77 0.06 -17.22
N SER A 14 44.34 1.13 -16.67
CA SER A 14 43.70 2.16 -15.87
C SER A 14 42.92 3.18 -16.72
N VAL A 15 41.67 3.50 -16.33
CA VAL A 15 40.93 4.68 -16.78
C VAL A 15 41.00 5.77 -15.72
N ILE A 16 41.31 6.98 -16.19
CA ILE A 16 41.75 8.19 -15.49
C ILE A 16 40.54 8.96 -14.93
N LEU A 17 40.58 9.33 -13.64
CA LEU A 17 39.76 10.42 -13.08
C LEU A 17 40.69 11.47 -12.42
N GLY A 18 40.47 12.73 -12.81
CA GLY A 18 41.34 13.86 -12.54
C GLY A 18 41.25 14.45 -11.12
N LYS A 19 42.44 14.58 -10.53
CA LYS A 19 42.96 15.47 -9.48
C LYS A 19 42.05 16.61 -8.95
N ARG A 20 41.90 16.66 -7.62
CA ARG A 20 41.97 17.91 -6.83
C ARG A 20 42.91 17.72 -5.63
N LYS A 21 43.82 18.70 -5.47
CA LYS A 21 44.86 18.82 -4.44
C LYS A 21 44.27 18.95 -3.03
N ARG A 22 44.89 18.30 -2.05
CA ARG A 22 44.77 18.57 -0.62
C ARG A 22 46.20 18.73 -0.09
N GLU A 23 46.54 19.89 0.44
CA GLU A 23 47.83 20.14 1.08
C GLU A 23 47.73 19.73 2.56
N GLN A 24 48.66 18.85 2.98
CA GLN A 24 48.96 18.52 4.37
C GLN A 24 50.21 19.29 4.77
N SER A 25 50.19 19.94 5.94
CA SER A 25 51.41 20.37 6.64
C SER A 25 51.35 19.84 8.07
N ASP A 26 52.42 19.16 8.45
CA ASP A 26 52.54 18.33 9.65
C ASP A 26 53.60 18.95 10.58
N LYS A 27 53.34 18.88 11.90
CA LYS A 27 54.25 19.03 13.08
C LYS A 27 54.58 20.46 13.59
N PRO A 28 55.09 20.58 14.85
CA PRO A 28 54.50 20.19 16.13
C PRO A 28 54.55 21.34 17.19
N VAL A 29 53.66 21.32 18.18
CA VAL A 29 53.60 22.35 19.24
C VAL A 29 54.48 21.97 20.44
N LEU A 30 55.33 22.92 20.86
CA LEU A 30 56.16 22.89 22.07
C LEU A 30 55.55 23.81 23.14
N VAL A 31 55.48 23.28 24.35
CA VAL A 31 54.92 23.87 25.57
C VAL A 31 55.75 25.07 26.06
N LYS A 32 55.09 26.14 26.54
CA LYS A 32 55.53 26.95 27.69
C LYS A 32 54.38 27.72 28.34
N LEU A 33 54.35 27.62 29.68
CA LEU A 33 53.48 28.30 30.63
C LEU A 33 53.89 29.76 30.87
N GLU A 34 52.92 30.64 31.13
CA GLU A 34 52.88 31.74 32.15
C GLU A 34 51.56 32.54 31.93
N LYS A 35 50.52 32.46 32.78
CA LYS A 35 50.21 33.13 34.07
C LYS A 35 49.83 34.63 33.98
N VAL A 36 48.61 34.94 34.50
CA VAL A 36 48.14 36.19 35.17
C VAL A 36 47.75 37.35 34.20
N ASP A 37 46.66 38.13 34.27
CA ASP A 37 45.56 38.38 35.24
C ASP A 37 44.33 39.02 34.52
N ASP A 38 43.16 38.79 35.11
CA ASP A 38 41.99 39.66 35.34
C ASP A 38 41.49 40.81 34.43
N ASN A 39 40.15 40.81 34.33
CA ASN A 39 39.19 41.92 34.43
C ASN A 39 38.47 42.47 33.17
N LYS A 40 37.14 42.30 33.25
CA LYS A 40 36.04 43.29 33.08
C LYS A 40 35.52 43.69 31.68
N PHE A 41 34.27 43.26 31.48
CA PHE A 41 33.05 44.05 31.27
C PHE A 41 32.81 44.84 29.95
N ASP A 42 31.57 44.60 29.47
CA ASP A 42 30.60 45.48 28.80
C ASP A 42 30.58 45.69 27.28
N LYS A 43 29.52 45.08 26.70
CA LYS A 43 28.41 45.69 25.94
C LYS A 43 28.58 47.10 25.33
N LYS A 44 28.36 47.16 24.01
CA LYS A 44 27.37 47.96 23.24
C LYS A 44 27.97 48.38 21.88
N THR A 45 27.39 47.95 20.77
CA THR A 45 26.37 48.61 19.94
C THR A 45 26.88 49.81 19.13
N GLU A 46 26.41 49.85 17.87
CA GLU A 46 26.33 50.98 16.93
C GLU A 46 27.40 51.13 15.83
N THR A 47 27.04 50.58 14.66
CA THR A 47 26.87 51.28 13.36
C THR A 47 27.65 52.58 13.12
N TYR A 48 28.39 52.64 12.01
CA TYR A 48 28.33 53.73 11.01
C TYR A 48 28.97 53.25 9.69
N GLY A 49 28.25 53.43 8.58
CA GLY A 49 28.83 53.34 7.23
C GLY A 49 29.49 54.66 6.81
N LEU A 50 30.15 54.68 5.65
CA LEU A 50 30.18 55.75 4.63
C LEU A 50 31.26 55.44 3.55
N TYR A 51 30.79 55.35 2.29
CA TYR A 51 31.31 55.81 0.98
C TYR A 51 32.79 55.73 0.52
N GLY A 52 32.93 55.39 -0.77
CA GLY A 52 34.02 55.70 -1.72
C GLY A 52 34.04 54.66 -2.85
N ASP A 53 33.26 54.80 -3.92
CA ASP A 53 33.45 55.60 -5.16
C ASP A 53 34.64 55.16 -6.04
N GLY A 54 34.38 54.88 -7.33
CA GLY A 54 35.43 54.70 -8.35
C GLY A 54 35.24 53.60 -9.42
N ASN A 55 34.37 53.86 -10.40
CA ASN A 55 34.41 53.57 -11.85
C ASN A 55 34.77 52.20 -12.47
N ASP A 56 33.81 51.75 -13.29
CA ASP A 56 33.87 51.28 -14.69
C ASP A 56 34.91 50.23 -15.13
N ASP A 57 34.41 49.05 -15.51
CA ASP A 57 34.48 48.56 -16.90
C ASP A 57 33.57 47.33 -17.10
N ASP A 58 32.87 47.31 -18.24
CA ASP A 58 31.94 46.29 -18.72
C ASP A 58 32.61 44.92 -18.93
N ASP A 59 31.98 43.81 -18.50
CA ASP A 59 31.93 42.61 -19.34
C ASP A 59 30.84 41.59 -18.90
N ASP A 60 30.08 41.15 -19.89
CA ASP A 60 29.01 40.16 -19.85
C ASP A 60 29.50 38.76 -19.42
N SER A 61 28.96 38.21 -18.32
CA SER A 61 28.86 36.75 -18.14
C SER A 61 27.81 36.35 -17.08
N ASP A 62 26.56 36.31 -17.50
CA ASP A 62 25.43 35.81 -16.70
C ASP A 62 25.41 34.26 -16.70
N LEU A 63 26.26 33.66 -15.87
CA LEU A 63 26.18 32.23 -15.49
C LEU A 63 25.52 32.12 -14.12
N SER A 64 24.21 31.93 -14.13
CA SER A 64 23.42 31.61 -12.95
C SER A 64 23.76 30.21 -12.40
N SER A 65 24.77 30.12 -11.54
CA SER A 65 24.80 29.11 -10.48
C SER A 65 24.14 29.72 -9.24
N GLY A 66 22.81 29.72 -9.23
CA GLY A 66 22.06 30.00 -8.02
C GLY A 66 22.30 28.88 -7.03
N GLY A 67 23.23 29.10 -6.09
CA GLY A 67 23.30 28.31 -4.88
C GLY A 67 21.94 28.41 -4.19
N MET A 68 21.38 27.26 -3.85
CA MET A 68 20.29 27.17 -2.89
C MET A 68 20.75 27.90 -1.63
N SER A 69 20.15 29.06 -1.36
CA SER A 69 20.23 29.65 -0.03
C SER A 69 19.51 28.67 0.89
N ASP A 70 20.28 28.00 1.74
CA ASP A 70 19.78 27.38 2.96
C ASP A 70 19.09 28.49 3.75
N ALA A 71 17.77 28.59 3.61
CA ALA A 71 16.97 29.31 4.58
C ALA A 71 17.08 28.50 5.87
N GLU A 72 17.88 28.99 6.80
CA GLU A 72 17.78 28.59 8.20
C GLU A 72 16.36 28.96 8.64
N ASP A 73 15.49 27.96 8.71
CA ASP A 73 14.15 28.10 9.24
C ASP A 73 14.24 28.51 10.71
N ASP A 74 13.86 29.76 10.97
CA ASP A 74 13.70 30.34 12.31
C ASP A 74 12.64 29.53 13.09
N PRO A 75 12.96 28.95 14.26
CA PRO A 75 12.05 28.09 15.03
C PRO A 75 10.76 28.78 15.50
N GLU A 76 10.66 30.11 15.44
CA GLU A 76 9.42 30.84 15.74
C GLU A 76 8.35 30.74 14.62
N ASN A 77 8.70 30.28 13.41
CA ASN A 77 7.77 30.19 12.28
C ASN A 77 7.04 28.84 12.15
N LEU A 78 7.31 27.85 13.02
CA LEU A 78 6.70 26.51 12.96
C LEU A 78 5.23 26.46 13.42
N ASP A 79 4.71 27.56 13.99
CA ASP A 79 3.39 27.62 14.61
C ASP A 79 2.30 28.30 13.74
N HIS A 80 2.65 28.83 12.57
CA HIS A 80 1.69 29.45 11.65
C HIS A 80 1.35 28.53 10.48
N GLU A 81 0.06 28.22 10.32
CA GLU A 81 -0.47 27.59 9.11
C GLU A 81 -0.15 28.48 7.90
N PRO A 82 0.44 27.94 6.82
CA PRO A 82 0.80 28.75 5.67
C PRO A 82 -0.43 29.41 5.04
N ASP A 83 -0.31 30.68 4.65
CA ASP A 83 -1.39 31.43 4.01
C ASP A 83 -1.81 30.75 2.71
N GLN A 84 -3.09 30.39 2.61
CA GLN A 84 -3.66 29.79 1.41
C GLN A 84 -3.99 30.86 0.38
N GLY A 85 -3.33 30.81 -0.77
CA GLY A 85 -3.65 31.64 -1.94
C GLY A 85 -4.92 31.20 -2.66
N GLU A 86 -5.07 31.64 -3.92
CA GLU A 86 -6.22 31.28 -4.76
C GLU A 86 -6.27 29.78 -5.06
N ILE A 87 -7.46 29.18 -4.89
CA ILE A 87 -7.71 27.78 -5.27
C ILE A 87 -8.13 27.72 -6.74
N LEU A 88 -7.28 27.15 -7.58
CA LEU A 88 -7.47 27.00 -9.02
C LEU A 88 -8.11 25.66 -9.42
N TRP A 89 -8.14 24.67 -8.51
CA TRP A 89 -8.72 23.35 -8.77
C TRP A 89 -9.27 22.69 -7.51
N ARG A 90 -10.36 21.93 -7.67
CA ARG A 90 -10.95 21.08 -6.61
C ARG A 90 -11.30 19.71 -7.15
N GLU A 91 -11.24 18.70 -6.30
CA GLU A 91 -11.76 17.36 -6.62
C GLU A 91 -13.23 17.41 -7.06
N ALA A 92 -14.01 18.36 -6.53
CA ALA A 92 -15.40 18.54 -6.90
C ALA A 92 -15.61 18.79 -8.41
N ASP A 93 -14.62 19.39 -9.08
CA ASP A 93 -14.64 19.73 -10.50
C ASP A 93 -14.34 18.52 -11.41
N GLU A 94 -13.89 17.40 -10.82
CA GLU A 94 -13.50 16.19 -11.54
C GLU A 94 -14.69 15.29 -11.86
N GLN A 95 -14.67 14.71 -13.06
CA GLN A 95 -15.64 13.69 -13.47
C GLN A 95 -15.29 12.34 -12.83
N PHE A 96 -16.32 11.59 -12.44
CA PHE A 96 -16.15 10.20 -12.01
C PHE A 96 -15.67 9.33 -13.18
N PRO A 97 -14.89 8.25 -12.91
CA PRO A 97 -14.53 7.30 -13.94
C PRO A 97 -15.78 6.61 -14.50
N PRO A 98 -15.73 6.11 -15.76
CA PRO A 98 -16.87 5.47 -16.42
C PRO A 98 -17.11 4.05 -15.88
N CYS A 99 -17.49 3.95 -14.61
CA CYS A 99 -17.81 2.70 -13.92
C CYS A 99 -19.28 2.68 -13.52
N ALA A 100 -19.88 1.49 -13.45
CA ALA A 100 -21.31 1.30 -13.22
C ALA A 100 -21.87 2.07 -12.00
N PRO A 101 -21.23 2.08 -10.81
CA PRO A 101 -21.74 2.83 -9.65
C PRO A 101 -21.92 4.33 -9.87
N TYR A 102 -21.12 4.92 -10.74
CA TYR A 102 -21.10 6.36 -10.98
C TYR A 102 -22.01 6.78 -12.14
N HIS A 103 -22.72 5.83 -12.75
CA HIS A 103 -23.66 6.13 -13.81
C HIS A 103 -24.84 6.96 -13.26
N LYS A 104 -25.23 8.02 -13.97
CA LYS A 104 -26.27 8.98 -13.53
C LYS A 104 -27.61 8.34 -13.11
N ASP A 105 -28.00 7.24 -13.77
CA ASP A 105 -29.27 6.55 -13.49
C ASP A 105 -29.24 5.78 -12.15
N VAL A 106 -28.06 5.45 -11.61
CA VAL A 106 -27.92 4.67 -10.37
C VAL A 106 -28.51 5.44 -9.19
N GLN A 107 -28.25 6.74 -9.10
CA GLN A 107 -28.82 7.61 -8.06
C GLN A 107 -30.35 7.74 -8.19
N ALA A 108 -30.85 7.79 -9.43
CA ALA A 108 -32.30 7.81 -9.68
C ALA A 108 -32.97 6.49 -9.27
N ILE A 109 -32.35 5.35 -9.56
CA ILE A 109 -32.82 4.02 -9.17
C ILE A 109 -32.77 3.86 -7.64
N TYR A 110 -31.68 4.29 -7.00
CA TYR A 110 -31.57 4.31 -5.53
C TYR A 110 -32.75 5.08 -4.89
N SER A 111 -33.05 6.27 -5.43
CA SER A 111 -34.15 7.11 -4.93
C SER A 111 -35.52 6.43 -5.13
N GLN A 112 -35.76 5.85 -6.31
CA GLN A 112 -37.02 5.13 -6.61
C GLN A 112 -37.24 3.91 -5.71
N ILE A 113 -36.18 3.14 -5.43
CA ILE A 113 -36.24 2.00 -4.52
C ILE A 113 -36.50 2.48 -3.09
N THR A 114 -35.85 3.56 -2.66
CA THR A 114 -36.07 4.15 -1.34
C THR A 114 -37.53 4.61 -1.19
N ASP A 115 -38.08 5.34 -2.17
CA ASP A 115 -39.49 5.76 -2.16
C ASP A 115 -40.46 4.58 -2.12
N MET A 116 -40.16 3.50 -2.83
CA MET A 116 -40.95 2.26 -2.84
C MET A 116 -40.95 1.59 -1.46
N LEU A 117 -39.78 1.49 -0.82
CA LEU A 117 -39.63 0.91 0.51
C LEU A 117 -40.23 1.80 1.60
N ASP A 118 -40.16 3.13 1.47
CA ASP A 118 -40.78 4.09 2.39
C ASP A 118 -42.30 3.96 2.42
N LYS A 119 -42.93 3.82 1.23
CA LYS A 119 -44.37 3.51 1.12
C LYS A 119 -44.71 2.18 1.76
N THR A 120 -43.85 1.17 1.57
CA THR A 120 -44.04 -0.16 2.14
C THR A 120 -43.97 -0.13 3.68
N VAL A 121 -42.96 0.53 4.24
CA VAL A 121 -42.79 0.77 5.68
C VAL A 121 -44.01 1.50 6.23
N SER A 122 -44.46 2.58 5.57
CA SER A 122 -45.62 3.37 5.98
C SER A 122 -46.89 2.51 6.07
N HIS A 123 -47.17 1.69 5.05
CA HIS A 123 -48.32 0.76 5.09
C HIS A 123 -48.23 -0.24 6.24
N LEU A 124 -47.04 -0.81 6.50
CA LEU A 124 -46.85 -1.81 7.55
C LEU A 124 -46.87 -1.21 8.97
N SER A 125 -46.45 0.04 9.14
CA SER A 125 -46.45 0.72 10.44
C SER A 125 -47.84 0.84 11.07
N GLY A 126 -48.90 0.91 10.25
CA GLY A 126 -50.28 0.99 10.73
C GLY A 126 -50.79 -0.31 11.37
N ILE A 127 -50.07 -1.42 11.19
CA ILE A 127 -50.47 -2.75 11.69
C ILE A 127 -49.34 -3.44 12.47
N SER A 128 -48.21 -2.77 12.72
CA SER A 128 -47.05 -3.40 13.38
C SER A 128 -47.37 -3.91 14.78
N ASP A 129 -48.21 -3.18 15.51
CA ASP A 129 -48.49 -3.46 16.93
C ASP A 129 -49.61 -4.50 17.11
N LYS A 130 -50.16 -5.02 16.01
CA LYS A 130 -51.26 -5.98 16.02
C LYS A 130 -50.79 -7.40 16.34
N SER A 131 -49.52 -7.73 16.04
CA SER A 131 -48.93 -9.02 16.38
C SER A 131 -47.40 -9.03 16.21
N ASP A 132 -46.72 -9.97 16.87
CA ASP A 132 -45.28 -10.17 16.74
C ASP A 132 -44.84 -10.51 15.30
N GLY A 133 -45.69 -11.15 14.50
CA GLY A 133 -45.40 -11.42 13.09
C GLY A 133 -45.43 -10.16 12.24
N LEU A 134 -46.39 -9.25 12.49
CA LEU A 134 -46.51 -7.98 11.78
C LEU A 134 -45.43 -6.98 12.20
N GLN A 135 -45.08 -6.96 13.49
CA GLN A 135 -43.92 -6.20 13.96
C GLN A 135 -42.65 -6.64 13.24
N ARG A 136 -42.38 -7.95 13.15
CA ARG A 136 -41.22 -8.49 12.42
C ARG A 136 -41.26 -8.15 10.92
N LEU A 137 -42.43 -8.15 10.30
CA LEU A 137 -42.57 -7.77 8.89
C LEU A 137 -42.25 -6.27 8.67
N HIS A 138 -42.67 -5.40 9.59
CA HIS A 138 -42.31 -3.98 9.60
C HIS A 138 -40.81 -3.78 9.84
N GLU A 139 -40.21 -4.50 10.78
CA GLU A 139 -38.75 -4.49 11.03
C GLU A 139 -37.95 -4.95 9.80
N GLN A 140 -38.39 -5.99 9.10
CA GLN A 140 -37.78 -6.44 7.84
C GLN A 140 -37.88 -5.40 6.74
N ALA A 141 -38.99 -4.66 6.65
CA ALA A 141 -39.13 -3.55 5.72
C ALA A 141 -38.11 -2.44 6.03
N MET A 142 -37.96 -2.11 7.32
CA MET A 142 -37.00 -1.12 7.81
C MET A 142 -35.54 -1.55 7.61
N GLU A 143 -35.24 -2.84 7.74
CA GLU A 143 -33.92 -3.41 7.44
C GLU A 143 -33.65 -3.38 5.94
N THR A 144 -34.61 -3.81 5.11
CA THR A 144 -34.48 -3.81 3.65
C THR A 144 -34.34 -2.39 3.08
N ARG A 145 -34.92 -1.39 3.74
CA ARG A 145 -34.74 0.03 3.41
C ARG A 145 -33.29 0.51 3.57
N LYS A 146 -32.49 -0.12 4.44
CA LYS A 146 -31.10 0.28 4.70
C LYS A 146 -30.17 -0.38 3.68
N PHE A 147 -29.62 0.44 2.78
CA PHE A 147 -28.59 -0.04 1.86
C PHE A 147 -27.31 -0.42 2.64
N PRO A 148 -26.72 -1.59 2.36
CA PRO A 148 -25.49 -2.03 3.00
C PRO A 148 -24.30 -1.17 2.56
N GLU A 149 -23.37 -0.97 3.48
CA GLU A 149 -22.09 -0.34 3.15
C GLU A 149 -21.15 -1.35 2.47
N PRO A 150 -20.47 -0.96 1.37
CA PRO A 150 -19.50 -1.81 0.70
C PRO A 150 -18.28 -2.07 1.59
N LYS A 151 -17.58 -3.19 1.36
CA LYS A 151 -16.27 -3.43 1.99
C LYS A 151 -15.31 -2.31 1.57
N MET A 152 -14.52 -1.80 2.52
CA MET A 152 -13.51 -0.78 2.23
C MET A 152 -12.15 -1.45 1.97
N PRO A 153 -11.72 -1.62 0.70
CA PRO A 153 -10.38 -2.12 0.41
C PRO A 153 -9.29 -1.19 0.95
N ILE A 154 -8.17 -1.78 1.36
CA ILE A 154 -6.98 -1.07 1.83
C ILE A 154 -5.99 -0.92 0.67
N ILE A 155 -5.74 0.32 0.27
CA ILE A 155 -4.71 0.71 -0.71
C ILE A 155 -3.48 1.20 0.06
N THR A 156 -2.40 0.43 -0.03
CA THR A 156 -1.18 0.68 0.74
C THR A 156 -0.09 1.30 -0.11
N LEU A 157 0.49 2.40 0.35
CA LEU A 157 1.59 3.11 -0.30
C LEU A 157 2.92 2.66 0.31
N MET A 158 3.86 2.25 -0.55
CA MET A 158 5.20 1.83 -0.14
C MET A 158 6.26 2.41 -1.05
N GLY A 159 7.41 2.77 -0.50
CA GLY A 159 8.52 3.38 -1.23
C GLY A 159 9.53 3.99 -0.26
N ASP A 160 10.70 4.35 -0.77
CA ASP A 160 11.79 4.90 0.05
C ASP A 160 11.41 6.20 0.77
N ALA A 161 12.16 6.54 1.81
CA ALA A 161 12.04 7.84 2.47
C ALA A 161 12.29 8.96 1.43
N GLY A 162 11.48 10.02 1.46
CA GLY A 162 11.58 11.12 0.49
C GLY A 162 11.03 10.83 -0.92
N ALA A 163 10.44 9.65 -1.16
CA ALA A 163 9.75 9.32 -2.42
C ALA A 163 8.46 10.12 -2.66
N GLY A 164 7.94 10.82 -1.63
CA GLY A 164 6.76 11.68 -1.74
C GLY A 164 5.43 11.01 -1.40
N LYS A 165 5.42 9.93 -0.62
CA LYS A 165 4.21 9.20 -0.18
C LYS A 165 3.20 10.10 0.56
N SER A 166 3.66 10.80 1.59
CA SER A 166 2.81 11.66 2.43
C SER A 166 2.22 12.83 1.63
N SER A 167 3.04 13.52 0.82
CA SER A 167 2.56 14.56 -0.11
C SER A 167 1.60 14.03 -1.19
N LEU A 168 1.73 12.76 -1.58
CA LEU A 168 0.82 12.12 -2.54
C LEU A 168 -0.54 11.90 -1.89
N ILE A 169 -0.59 11.48 -0.62
CA ILE A 169 -1.84 11.33 0.13
C ILE A 169 -2.60 12.67 0.17
N SER A 170 -1.93 13.76 0.56
CA SER A 170 -2.58 15.07 0.64
C SER A 170 -3.10 15.55 -0.71
N ALA A 171 -2.34 15.36 -1.78
CA ALA A 171 -2.78 15.69 -3.14
C ALA A 171 -3.97 14.81 -3.58
N LEU A 172 -3.91 13.50 -3.33
CA LEU A 172 -4.96 12.56 -3.72
C LEU A 172 -6.28 12.82 -2.98
N LEU A 173 -6.21 13.17 -1.69
CA LEU A 173 -7.36 13.51 -0.85
C LEU A 173 -7.85 14.95 -1.06
N ASP A 174 -7.24 15.71 -1.98
CA ASP A 174 -7.54 17.14 -2.21
C ASP A 174 -7.52 17.98 -0.92
N THR A 175 -6.71 17.55 0.05
CA THR A 175 -6.66 18.09 1.41
C THR A 175 -5.20 18.32 1.82
N PRO A 176 -4.67 19.53 1.59
CA PRO A 176 -3.31 19.90 1.97
C PRO A 176 -3.05 19.69 3.47
N HIS A 177 -1.82 19.30 3.80
CA HIS A 177 -1.35 19.09 5.19
C HIS A 177 -2.04 17.99 6.01
N VAL A 178 -2.92 17.18 5.40
CA VAL A 178 -3.59 16.06 6.10
C VAL A 178 -2.60 14.97 6.50
N SER A 179 -1.55 14.80 5.71
CA SER A 179 -0.39 13.99 6.04
C SER A 179 0.77 14.88 6.46
N ARG A 180 1.64 14.38 7.33
CA ARG A 180 2.82 15.14 7.75
C ARG A 180 3.83 15.19 6.61
N GLU A 181 4.04 16.40 6.09
CA GLU A 181 4.95 16.69 4.99
C GLU A 181 6.17 17.47 5.49
N GLY A 182 7.37 17.17 4.98
CA GLY A 182 8.58 17.93 5.29
C GLY A 182 9.88 17.19 4.97
N ASN A 183 10.98 17.93 4.91
CA ASN A 183 12.33 17.43 4.64
C ASN A 183 13.27 17.69 5.83
N PHE A 184 12.86 17.30 7.04
CA PHE A 184 13.57 17.63 8.30
C PHE A 184 14.81 16.76 8.58
N GLY A 185 15.45 16.18 7.56
CA GLY A 185 16.62 15.31 7.73
C GLY A 185 16.36 13.94 8.40
N THR A 186 15.14 13.69 8.90
CA THR A 186 14.71 12.42 9.51
C THR A 186 13.47 11.83 8.83
N SER A 187 13.23 10.52 8.95
CA SER A 187 12.03 9.87 8.42
C SER A 187 10.76 10.51 9.01
N CYS A 188 9.88 11.05 8.15
CA CYS A 188 8.66 11.73 8.56
C CYS A 188 7.52 10.76 8.94
N THR A 189 7.57 9.52 8.45
CA THR A 189 6.57 8.48 8.71
C THR A 189 7.18 7.40 9.58
N CYS A 190 7.01 7.51 10.91
CA CYS A 190 7.53 6.51 11.86
C CYS A 190 6.51 5.40 12.16
N VAL A 191 5.23 5.67 11.89
CA VAL A 191 4.07 4.85 12.28
C VAL A 191 3.14 4.68 11.10
N ILE A 192 2.52 3.50 11.00
CA ILE A 192 1.48 3.20 10.00
C ILE A 192 0.34 4.20 10.17
N THR A 193 0.03 4.96 9.11
CA THR A 193 -1.04 5.95 9.13
C THR A 193 -2.11 5.60 8.11
N GLU A 194 -3.32 5.31 8.58
CA GLU A 194 -4.48 5.09 7.72
C GLU A 194 -5.30 6.36 7.56
N TYR A 195 -5.83 6.60 6.36
CA TYR A 195 -6.83 7.62 6.07
C TYR A 195 -8.11 6.93 5.66
N ARG A 196 -9.24 7.34 6.22
CA ARG A 196 -10.55 6.68 6.05
C ARG A 196 -11.70 7.67 6.14
N LYS A 197 -12.91 7.20 5.83
CA LYS A 197 -14.13 7.98 6.08
C LYS A 197 -14.27 8.38 7.57
N PRO A 198 -15.04 9.43 7.86
CA PRO A 198 -15.26 9.90 9.23
C PRO A 198 -15.79 8.82 10.16
N TYR A 199 -15.43 8.91 11.44
CA TYR A 199 -15.98 8.01 12.46
C TYR A 199 -17.43 8.40 12.78
N PRO A 200 -18.30 7.46 13.21
CA PRO A 200 -19.68 7.77 13.56
C PRO A 200 -19.83 8.82 14.67
N GLN A 201 -18.87 8.91 15.59
CA GLN A 201 -18.85 9.90 16.67
C GLN A 201 -18.10 11.18 16.32
N GLN A 202 -17.53 11.27 15.11
CA GLN A 202 -16.69 12.39 14.70
C GLN A 202 -17.52 13.66 14.53
N THR A 203 -17.11 14.76 15.17
CA THR A 203 -17.85 16.04 15.09
C THR A 203 -17.18 17.08 14.20
N THR A 204 -15.85 17.06 14.14
CA THR A 204 -15.04 18.00 13.36
C THR A 204 -14.62 17.43 12.00
N LYS A 205 -14.03 18.27 11.14
CA LYS A 205 -13.59 17.84 9.80
C LYS A 205 -12.56 16.70 9.84
N PHE A 206 -11.70 16.66 10.84
CA PHE A 206 -10.65 15.66 10.99
C PHE A 206 -10.67 15.02 12.38
N ALA A 207 -10.51 13.70 12.44
CA ALA A 207 -10.31 12.99 13.69
C ALA A 207 -9.20 11.96 13.57
N ALA A 208 -8.46 11.71 14.64
CA ALA A 208 -7.47 10.64 14.71
C ALA A 208 -7.78 9.68 15.85
N LYS A 209 -7.66 8.38 15.56
CA LYS A 209 -7.67 7.30 16.54
C LYS A 209 -6.28 6.69 16.61
N VAL A 210 -5.69 6.73 17.79
CA VAL A 210 -4.37 6.15 18.07
C VAL A 210 -4.54 4.74 18.59
N GLU A 211 -3.79 3.80 18.03
CA GLU A 211 -3.75 2.41 18.48
C GLU A 211 -2.37 2.05 19.00
N PHE A 212 -2.27 1.69 20.27
CA PHE A 212 -1.02 1.27 20.90
C PHE A 212 -0.76 -0.23 20.67
N LEU A 213 0.52 -0.62 20.71
CA LEU A 213 0.94 -2.02 20.70
C LEU A 213 0.39 -2.76 21.93
N SER A 214 0.14 -4.06 21.79
CA SER A 214 -0.24 -4.92 22.91
C SER A 214 0.90 -5.02 23.93
N SER A 215 0.59 -5.37 25.19
CA SER A 215 1.63 -5.56 26.22
C SER A 215 2.70 -6.56 25.78
N LYS A 216 2.29 -7.66 25.11
CA LYS A 216 3.22 -8.64 24.54
C LYS A 216 4.13 -8.02 23.49
N ASP A 217 3.58 -7.26 22.56
CA ASP A 217 4.35 -6.68 21.45
C ASP A 217 5.29 -5.56 21.94
N ARG A 218 4.86 -4.78 22.95
CA ARG A 218 5.73 -3.79 23.60
C ARG A 218 6.90 -4.43 24.33
N CYS A 219 6.68 -5.50 25.09
CA CYS A 219 7.77 -6.24 25.73
C CYS A 219 8.79 -6.76 24.71
N LEU A 220 8.31 -7.33 23.60
CA LEU A 220 9.19 -7.80 22.52
C LEU A 220 9.97 -6.63 21.88
N LEU A 221 9.29 -5.51 21.61
CA LEU A 221 9.91 -4.30 21.08
C LEU A 221 11.03 -3.77 21.99
N MET A 222 10.75 -3.62 23.28
CA MET A 222 11.72 -3.14 24.27
C MET A 222 12.89 -4.11 24.41
N LYS A 223 12.62 -5.42 24.37
CA LYS A 223 13.66 -6.46 24.38
C LYS A 223 14.59 -6.35 23.19
N ASP A 224 14.04 -6.16 21.98
CA ASP A 224 14.85 -6.03 20.76
C ASP A 224 15.74 -4.77 20.83
N TYR A 225 15.20 -3.61 21.24
CA TYR A 225 16.01 -2.39 21.40
C TYR A 225 17.07 -2.51 22.50
N LEU A 226 16.73 -3.13 23.63
CA LEU A 226 17.69 -3.33 24.73
C LEU A 226 18.83 -4.24 24.27
N LYS A 227 18.51 -5.33 23.56
CA LYS A 227 19.51 -6.25 22.98
C LYS A 227 20.46 -5.52 22.03
N ASP A 228 19.92 -4.68 21.14
CA ASP A 228 20.72 -3.90 20.18
C ASP A 228 21.63 -2.89 20.89
N TYR A 229 21.14 -2.24 21.95
CA TYR A 229 21.91 -1.28 22.76
C TYR A 229 23.04 -1.98 23.53
N VAL A 230 22.70 -3.05 24.26
CA VAL A 230 23.66 -3.81 25.09
C VAL A 230 24.75 -4.43 24.24
N ALA A 231 24.39 -4.99 23.08
CA ALA A 231 25.34 -5.58 22.15
C ALA A 231 26.47 -4.61 21.79
N TYR A 232 26.15 -3.34 21.50
CA TYR A 232 27.14 -2.33 21.10
C TYR A 232 27.93 -1.74 22.27
N HIS A 233 27.26 -1.43 23.38
CA HIS A 233 27.86 -0.64 24.47
C HIS A 233 28.57 -1.47 25.53
N PHE A 234 28.11 -2.70 25.79
CA PHE A 234 28.61 -3.53 26.90
C PHE A 234 29.19 -4.86 26.42
N GLU A 235 28.72 -5.41 25.28
CA GLU A 235 29.23 -6.66 24.70
C GLU A 235 30.09 -6.44 23.44
N LYS A 236 30.84 -5.33 23.39
CA LYS A 236 31.68 -5.02 22.23
C LYS A 236 32.69 -6.14 21.99
N ASP A 237 32.64 -6.74 20.80
CA ASP A 237 33.55 -7.80 20.37
C ASP A 237 34.72 -7.16 19.62
N GLU A 238 35.97 -7.38 20.07
CA GLU A 238 37.16 -6.82 19.42
C GLU A 238 37.34 -7.33 17.98
N ASP A 239 36.73 -8.47 17.65
CA ASP A 239 36.79 -9.08 16.33
C ASP A 239 35.70 -8.59 15.35
N TRP A 240 34.93 -7.54 15.70
CA TRP A 240 33.98 -6.95 14.76
C TRP A 240 34.69 -6.36 13.55
N THR A 241 34.17 -6.69 12.38
CA THR A 241 34.52 -5.98 11.15
C THR A 241 33.99 -4.55 11.20
N TYR A 242 34.61 -3.65 10.42
CA TYR A 242 34.16 -2.25 10.31
C TYR A 242 32.67 -2.12 9.97
N ASP A 243 32.14 -2.99 9.10
CA ASP A 243 30.73 -2.94 8.73
C ASP A 243 29.81 -3.43 9.86
N GLU A 244 30.24 -4.42 10.66
CA GLU A 244 29.52 -4.89 11.86
C GLU A 244 29.45 -3.80 12.90
N GLU A 245 30.59 -3.18 13.22
CA GLU A 245 30.64 -2.10 14.18
C GLU A 245 29.76 -0.92 13.73
N LYS A 246 29.78 -0.59 12.43
CA LYS A 246 28.91 0.44 11.87
C LYS A 246 27.43 0.09 12.00
N GLU A 247 27.05 -1.16 11.74
CA GLU A 247 25.65 -1.62 11.85
C GLU A 247 25.19 -1.63 13.31
N PHE A 248 25.95 -2.23 14.22
CA PHE A 248 25.63 -2.27 15.65
C PHE A 248 25.58 -0.86 16.23
N SER A 249 26.49 0.03 15.82
CA SER A 249 26.44 1.45 16.19
C SER A 249 25.15 2.12 15.71
N ALA A 250 24.69 1.83 14.48
CA ALA A 250 23.45 2.39 13.96
C ALA A 250 22.20 1.83 14.68
N GLN A 251 22.19 0.54 15.03
CA GLN A 251 21.12 -0.11 15.80
C GLN A 251 21.06 0.44 17.22
N ALA A 252 22.20 0.51 17.91
CA ALA A 252 22.31 1.09 19.25
C ALA A 252 21.89 2.56 19.27
N LYS A 253 22.29 3.37 18.28
CA LYS A 253 21.81 4.77 18.13
C LYS A 253 20.30 4.85 17.93
N THR A 254 19.71 3.90 17.21
CA THR A 254 18.26 3.83 17.02
C THR A 254 17.55 3.47 18.32
N ALA A 255 18.08 2.50 19.08
CA ALA A 255 17.58 2.13 20.40
C ALA A 255 17.69 3.29 21.40
N GLU A 256 18.86 3.92 21.47
CA GLU A 256 19.13 5.11 22.30
C GLU A 256 18.16 6.25 21.98
N GLY A 257 18.02 6.63 20.71
CA GLY A 257 17.07 7.66 20.31
C GLY A 257 15.64 7.30 20.67
N THR A 258 15.27 6.02 20.56
CA THR A 258 13.94 5.51 20.92
C THR A 258 13.68 5.61 22.43
N PHE A 259 14.63 5.19 23.26
CA PHE A 259 14.52 5.29 24.72
C PHE A 259 14.46 6.74 25.20
N LEU A 260 15.29 7.62 24.65
CA LEU A 260 15.31 9.04 25.00
C LEU A 260 14.07 9.80 24.51
N ASP A 261 13.45 9.36 23.42
CA ASP A 261 12.16 9.88 22.97
C ASP A 261 11.02 9.40 23.87
N LEU A 262 10.98 8.10 24.19
CA LEU A 262 9.86 7.48 24.89
C LEU A 262 9.86 7.77 26.40
N PHE A 263 11.05 7.73 27.03
CA PHE A 263 11.22 7.89 28.47
C PHE A 263 11.75 9.27 28.85
N ARG A 264 11.61 10.26 27.97
CA ARG A 264 12.00 11.65 28.23
C ARG A 264 11.37 12.15 29.54
N GLY A 265 12.19 12.73 30.40
CA GLY A 265 11.76 13.24 31.72
C GLY A 265 11.65 12.18 32.82
N ARG A 266 11.93 10.89 32.54
CA ARG A 266 12.08 9.86 33.58
C ARG A 266 13.47 9.96 34.24
N PRO A 267 13.61 9.61 35.53
CA PRO A 267 14.91 9.52 36.19
C PRO A 267 15.84 8.59 35.40
N ASN A 268 17.10 9.00 35.24
CA ASN A 268 18.15 8.30 34.48
C ASN A 268 17.96 8.27 32.94
N PHE A 269 16.94 8.93 32.39
CA PHE A 269 16.72 9.03 30.93
C PHE A 269 16.72 10.49 30.45
N THR A 270 17.43 11.37 31.19
CA THR A 270 17.56 12.79 30.82
C THR A 270 18.78 13.08 29.92
N SER A 271 19.81 12.25 30.03
CA SER A 271 21.01 12.30 29.19
C SER A 271 21.42 10.89 28.73
N ARG A 272 22.29 10.84 27.73
CA ARG A 272 22.82 9.58 27.19
C ARG A 272 23.68 8.86 28.22
N GLU A 273 24.44 9.63 28.99
CA GLU A 273 25.37 9.16 30.01
C GLU A 273 24.61 8.52 31.18
N GLU A 274 23.54 9.15 31.65
CA GLU A 274 22.67 8.59 32.69
C GLU A 274 21.97 7.31 32.24
N MET A 275 21.42 7.30 31.03
CA MET A 275 20.75 6.14 30.46
C MET A 275 21.73 4.97 30.36
N LYS A 276 22.95 5.25 29.88
CA LYS A 276 24.00 4.25 29.78
C LYS A 276 24.32 3.67 31.15
N ALA A 277 24.55 4.49 32.17
CA ALA A 277 24.88 4.03 33.52
C ALA A 277 23.76 3.19 34.15
N TYR A 278 22.51 3.57 33.92
CA TYR A 278 21.34 2.83 34.39
C TYR A 278 21.24 1.43 33.74
N ILE A 279 21.43 1.35 32.42
CA ILE A 279 21.41 0.06 31.71
C ILE A 279 22.62 -0.80 32.10
N ASP A 280 23.80 -0.20 32.25
CA ASP A 280 25.04 -0.89 32.66
C ASP A 280 24.85 -1.59 34.01
N THR A 281 24.38 -0.84 35.02
CA THR A 281 24.10 -1.37 36.36
C THR A 281 23.11 -2.54 36.32
N ALA A 282 22.07 -2.44 35.48
CA ALA A 282 21.06 -3.48 35.34
C ALA A 282 21.55 -4.72 34.55
N CYS A 283 22.68 -4.62 33.84
CA CYS A 283 23.27 -5.72 33.08
C CYS A 283 24.44 -6.41 33.81
N GLU A 284 24.97 -5.83 34.88
CA GLU A 284 26.07 -6.40 35.68
C GLU A 284 25.61 -7.44 36.73
N ASP A 285 24.32 -7.45 37.12
CA ASP A 285 23.80 -8.37 38.14
C ASP A 285 23.54 -9.77 37.54
N GLU A 286 24.40 -10.75 37.83
CA GLU A 286 24.28 -12.13 37.30
C GLU A 286 23.04 -12.89 37.84
N GLU A 287 22.39 -12.40 38.92
CA GLU A 287 21.19 -12.99 39.53
C GLU A 287 19.86 -12.38 39.02
N GLU A 288 19.87 -11.14 38.54
CA GLU A 288 18.72 -10.45 37.92
C GLU A 288 18.98 -10.24 36.41
N ASP A 289 18.61 -11.24 35.60
CA ASP A 289 18.59 -11.14 34.14
C ASP A 289 17.87 -9.85 33.68
N ALA A 290 18.11 -9.39 32.43
CA ALA A 290 17.53 -8.19 31.79
C ALA A 290 15.98 -8.08 31.87
N THR A 291 15.33 -9.09 32.42
CA THR A 291 13.93 -9.16 32.85
C THR A 291 13.51 -8.00 33.76
N ALA A 292 14.30 -7.57 34.75
CA ALA A 292 13.89 -6.50 35.67
C ALA A 292 13.75 -5.14 34.98
N ILE A 293 14.76 -4.74 34.20
CA ILE A 293 14.71 -3.51 33.39
C ILE A 293 13.60 -3.56 32.33
N LEU A 294 13.37 -4.72 31.70
CA LEU A 294 12.27 -4.88 30.74
C LEU A 294 10.90 -4.77 31.39
N ALA A 295 10.73 -5.27 32.62
CA ALA A 295 9.50 -5.10 33.38
C ALA A 295 9.26 -3.61 33.70
N GLN A 296 10.31 -2.87 34.07
CA GLN A 296 10.23 -1.43 34.32
C GLN A 296 9.89 -0.64 33.06
N PHE A 297 10.50 -0.97 31.91
CA PHE A 297 10.19 -0.35 30.62
C PHE A 297 8.74 -0.58 30.22
N GLU A 298 8.25 -1.81 30.37
CA GLU A 298 6.85 -2.11 30.07
C GLU A 298 5.89 -1.38 31.00
N GLU A 299 6.22 -1.21 32.28
CA GLU A 299 5.40 -0.43 33.20
C GLU A 299 5.33 1.04 32.78
N TRP A 300 6.47 1.65 32.45
CA TRP A 300 6.48 3.02 31.91
C TRP A 300 5.71 3.14 30.60
N CYS A 301 5.80 2.15 29.71
CA CYS A 301 5.02 2.13 28.48
C CYS A 301 3.51 2.05 28.76
N LYS A 302 3.07 1.27 29.75
CA LYS A 302 1.66 1.20 30.17
C LYS A 302 1.18 2.52 30.75
N GLU A 303 1.97 3.14 31.62
CA GLU A 303 1.67 4.46 32.18
C GLU A 303 1.52 5.51 31.08
N LEU A 304 2.44 5.54 30.12
CA LEU A 304 2.39 6.47 28.99
C LEU A 304 1.17 6.24 28.09
N ALA A 305 0.85 4.97 27.78
CA ALA A 305 -0.31 4.63 26.97
C ALA A 305 -1.63 4.97 27.68
N SER A 306 -1.74 4.69 28.98
CA SER A 306 -2.93 5.00 29.79
C SER A 306 -3.07 6.49 30.09
N GLY A 307 -1.96 7.22 30.21
CA GLY A 307 -1.97 8.68 30.35
C GLY A 307 -2.50 9.44 29.12
N HIS A 308 -2.65 8.78 27.98
CA HIS A 308 -3.26 9.33 26.76
C HIS A 308 -4.56 8.62 26.36
N ALA A 309 -4.89 7.52 27.04
CA ALA A 309 -6.14 6.81 26.88
C ALA A 309 -6.76 6.62 28.27
N PRO A 310 -7.70 7.48 28.71
CA PRO A 310 -8.62 7.03 29.75
C PRO A 310 -9.25 5.73 29.24
N TYR A 311 -9.34 4.72 30.12
CA TYR A 311 -9.58 3.29 29.87
C TYR A 311 -10.88 2.92 29.09
N THR A 312 -11.52 3.85 28.38
CA THR A 312 -12.85 3.72 27.78
C THR A 312 -12.86 3.78 26.25
N GLY A 313 -11.76 3.56 25.53
CA GLY A 313 -11.81 3.22 24.09
C GLY A 313 -12.56 4.18 23.14
N SER A 314 -12.82 5.44 23.55
CA SER A 314 -13.79 6.34 22.91
C SER A 314 -13.29 7.76 22.60
N GLU A 315 -12.03 8.11 22.84
CA GLU A 315 -11.57 9.47 22.52
C GLU A 315 -10.89 9.54 21.16
N LEU A 316 -11.59 10.20 20.23
CA LEU A 316 -11.04 10.67 18.98
C LEU A 316 -10.30 11.99 19.27
N ILE A 317 -9.10 12.15 18.71
CA ILE A 317 -8.41 13.44 18.69
C ILE A 317 -8.97 14.23 17.53
N GLU A 318 -9.70 15.30 17.80
CA GLU A 318 -10.49 16.04 16.80
C GLU A 318 -9.92 17.43 16.52
N ALA A 319 -10.02 17.87 15.27
CA ALA A 319 -9.71 19.24 14.86
C ALA A 319 -10.43 19.62 13.56
N ASP A 320 -10.71 20.91 13.39
CA ASP A 320 -11.34 21.42 12.17
C ASP A 320 -10.35 21.63 11.01
N ARG A 321 -9.06 21.79 11.32
CA ARG A 321 -7.99 21.95 10.33
C ARG A 321 -7.02 20.79 10.36
N ALA A 322 -6.54 20.40 9.17
CA ALA A 322 -5.56 19.33 9.00
C ALA A 322 -4.25 19.65 9.73
N PHE A 323 -3.80 20.91 9.64
CA PHE A 323 -2.59 21.39 10.32
C PHE A 323 -2.69 21.25 11.85
N GLU A 324 -3.83 21.65 12.42
CA GLU A 324 -4.09 21.51 13.87
C GLU A 324 -4.11 20.04 14.29
N LEU A 325 -4.81 19.17 13.55
CA LEU A 325 -4.78 17.74 13.83
C LEU A 325 -3.35 17.22 13.80
N GLY A 326 -2.58 17.57 12.75
CA GLY A 326 -1.18 17.18 12.58
C GLY A 326 -0.30 17.52 13.78
N ARG A 327 -0.53 18.68 14.42
CA ARG A 327 0.15 19.08 15.66
C ARG A 327 -0.26 18.19 16.83
N LEU A 328 -1.56 17.96 17.03
CA LEU A 328 -2.08 17.13 18.12
C LEU A 328 -1.61 15.68 18.01
N VAL A 329 -1.53 15.13 16.79
CA VAL A 329 -1.09 13.75 16.56
C VAL A 329 0.42 13.60 16.43
N GLY A 330 1.16 14.72 16.34
CA GLY A 330 2.61 14.76 16.16
C GLY A 330 3.40 13.82 17.08
N PRO A 331 3.13 13.78 18.41
CA PRO A 331 3.83 12.91 19.35
C PRO A 331 3.68 11.40 19.05
N PHE A 332 2.62 11.00 18.34
CA PHE A 332 2.35 9.60 17.97
C PHE A 332 2.93 9.22 16.60
N LEU A 333 3.27 10.20 15.76
CA LEU A 333 3.69 9.97 14.37
C LEU A 333 5.19 10.12 14.14
N SER A 334 5.91 10.86 14.99
CA SER A 334 7.36 11.07 14.84
C SER A 334 8.10 11.24 16.16
N ALA A 335 9.41 11.10 16.07
CA ALA A 335 10.34 11.62 17.08
C ALA A 335 10.08 13.11 17.31
N SER A 336 10.11 13.54 18.57
CA SER A 336 10.09 14.97 18.89
C SER A 336 11.47 15.54 18.57
N ALA A 337 11.50 16.68 17.89
CA ALA A 337 12.73 17.45 17.81
C ALA A 337 13.26 17.73 19.23
N SER A 338 14.57 17.96 19.36
CA SER A 338 15.30 18.18 20.62
C SER A 338 14.82 19.37 21.48
N TRP A 339 13.69 19.99 21.14
CA TRP A 339 13.16 21.24 21.73
C TRP A 339 11.86 21.05 22.54
N SER A 340 11.30 19.83 22.60
CA SER A 340 10.12 19.52 23.42
C SER A 340 10.52 18.76 24.70
N ASP A 341 10.07 19.22 25.86
CA ASP A 341 10.28 18.51 27.14
C ASP A 341 9.38 17.27 27.31
N LYS A 342 8.43 17.05 26.40
CA LYS A 342 7.46 15.95 26.48
C LYS A 342 7.95 14.68 25.77
N PRO A 343 7.59 13.49 26.27
CA PRO A 343 7.90 12.23 25.61
C PRO A 343 7.15 12.08 24.28
N SER A 344 7.81 11.41 23.33
CA SER A 344 7.23 10.99 22.05
C SER A 344 6.79 9.54 22.13
N LEU A 345 5.53 9.28 21.82
CA LEU A 345 4.91 7.95 21.98
C LEU A 345 4.92 7.09 20.72
N TRP A 346 5.35 7.64 19.59
CA TRP A 346 5.46 6.90 18.32
C TRP A 346 6.07 5.49 18.44
N PRO A 347 7.07 5.19 19.32
CA PRO A 347 7.65 3.85 19.38
C PRO A 347 6.67 2.76 19.80
N ILE A 348 5.72 3.10 20.68
CA ILE A 348 4.73 2.15 21.21
C ILE A 348 3.39 2.21 20.48
N VAL A 349 3.28 3.04 19.45
CA VAL A 349 2.08 3.16 18.62
C VAL A 349 2.13 2.12 17.50
N ARG A 350 1.10 1.28 17.45
CA ARG A 350 0.90 0.29 16.40
C ARG A 350 0.46 0.95 15.09
N LYS A 351 -0.47 1.90 15.19
CA LYS A 351 -1.10 2.57 14.05
C LYS A 351 -1.84 3.84 14.48
N VAL A 352 -1.90 4.84 13.60
CA VAL A 352 -2.83 5.96 13.70
C VAL A 352 -3.82 5.90 12.54
N SER A 353 -5.11 6.05 12.83
CA SER A 353 -6.16 6.09 11.81
C SER A 353 -6.84 7.45 11.81
N ILE A 354 -6.81 8.15 10.67
CA ILE A 354 -7.33 9.51 10.48
C ILE A 354 -8.64 9.44 9.69
N GLY A 355 -9.74 9.89 10.30
CA GLY A 355 -11.04 10.10 9.68
C GLY A 355 -11.13 11.50 9.05
N VAL A 356 -11.44 11.57 7.75
CA VAL A 356 -11.47 12.83 6.99
C VAL A 356 -12.83 13.01 6.31
N HIS A 357 -13.49 14.16 6.55
CA HIS A 357 -14.72 14.52 5.85
C HIS A 357 -14.44 15.07 4.45
N GLY A 358 -15.09 14.51 3.42
CA GLY A 358 -15.18 15.10 2.07
C GLY A 358 -14.55 14.30 0.91
N PRO A 359 -13.34 13.71 1.04
CA PRO A 359 -12.68 13.08 -0.09
C PRO A 359 -13.44 11.87 -0.64
N ARG A 360 -13.70 11.82 -1.96
CA ARG A 360 -14.55 10.78 -2.58
C ARG A 360 -13.95 9.38 -2.46
N ILE A 361 -12.61 9.28 -2.49
CA ILE A 361 -11.92 7.99 -2.33
C ILE A 361 -12.20 7.38 -0.95
N LEU A 362 -12.21 8.19 0.11
CA LEU A 362 -12.29 7.70 1.48
C LEU A 362 -13.67 7.18 1.85
N GLU A 363 -14.71 7.55 1.09
CA GLU A 363 -16.06 6.98 1.24
C GLU A 363 -16.07 5.46 1.06
N HIS A 364 -15.14 4.94 0.24
CA HIS A 364 -15.13 3.54 -0.18
C HIS A 364 -13.76 2.85 -0.13
N ALA A 365 -12.70 3.53 0.32
CA ALA A 365 -11.37 2.93 0.51
C ALA A 365 -10.65 3.48 1.73
N ILE A 366 -9.67 2.70 2.21
CA ILE A 366 -8.69 3.13 3.20
C ILE A 366 -7.35 3.32 2.49
N LEU A 367 -6.72 4.48 2.65
CA LEU A 367 -5.34 4.69 2.20
C LEU A 367 -4.39 4.46 3.37
N ALA A 368 -3.35 3.66 3.20
CA ALA A 368 -2.36 3.41 4.25
C ALA A 368 -0.98 3.91 3.82
N ASP A 369 -0.41 4.85 4.57
CA ASP A 369 0.98 5.30 4.43
C ASP A 369 1.88 4.49 5.37
N LEU A 370 2.86 3.79 4.79
CA LEU A 370 3.80 2.96 5.53
C LEU A 370 5.18 3.61 5.65
N PRO A 371 5.90 3.41 6.77
CA PRO A 371 7.34 3.62 6.83
C PRO A 371 8.08 2.93 5.67
N GLY A 372 9.14 3.57 5.16
CA GLY A 372 9.86 3.09 3.98
C GLY A 372 10.61 1.77 4.20
N VAL A 373 10.82 1.00 3.12
CA VAL A 373 11.52 -0.31 3.18
C VAL A 373 13.03 -0.21 3.39
N SER A 374 13.60 0.97 3.18
CA SER A 374 15.00 1.32 3.44
C SER A 374 15.21 1.99 4.80
N ASP A 375 14.20 2.01 5.68
CA ASP A 375 14.32 2.56 7.04
C ASP A 375 15.37 1.76 7.83
N THR A 376 16.27 2.47 8.52
CA THR A 376 17.31 1.86 9.37
C THR A 376 16.72 1.14 10.57
N ASN A 377 15.51 1.52 10.99
CA ASN A 377 14.77 0.87 12.06
C ASN A 377 14.11 -0.42 11.54
N ARG A 378 14.80 -1.54 11.76
CA ARG A 378 14.37 -2.88 11.32
C ARG A 378 13.00 -3.28 11.88
N ILE A 379 12.64 -2.79 13.06
CA ILE A 379 11.34 -3.10 13.68
C ILE A 379 10.20 -2.41 12.91
N ARG A 380 10.40 -1.16 12.45
CA ARG A 380 9.44 -0.48 11.58
C ARG A 380 9.26 -1.19 10.24
N VAL A 381 10.36 -1.62 9.62
CA VAL A 381 10.32 -2.39 8.36
C VAL A 381 9.52 -3.68 8.56
N ARG A 382 9.73 -4.40 9.67
CA ARG A 382 8.97 -5.60 10.01
C ARG A 382 7.47 -5.31 10.17
N ALA A 383 7.11 -4.25 10.89
CA ALA A 383 5.72 -3.84 11.07
C ALA A 383 5.04 -3.49 9.73
N SER A 384 5.71 -2.73 8.86
CA SER A 384 5.23 -2.42 7.50
C SER A 384 4.98 -3.68 6.67
N ARG A 385 5.92 -4.64 6.71
CA ARG A 385 5.78 -5.93 6.00
C ARG A 385 4.61 -6.76 6.51
N SER A 386 4.44 -6.85 7.83
CA SER A 386 3.31 -7.56 8.42
C SER A 386 1.97 -6.94 8.02
N TYR A 387 1.89 -5.60 8.00
CA TYR A 387 0.68 -4.87 7.60
C TYR A 387 0.29 -5.11 6.14
N LEU A 388 1.26 -5.28 5.22
CA LEU A 388 0.98 -5.59 3.81
C LEU A 388 0.14 -6.85 3.61
N LEU A 389 0.23 -7.83 4.51
CA LEU A 389 -0.60 -9.04 4.45
C LEU A 389 -2.10 -8.74 4.62
N THR A 390 -2.43 -7.63 5.28
CA THR A 390 -3.82 -7.15 5.43
C THR A 390 -4.30 -6.31 4.25
N SER A 391 -3.39 -5.80 3.42
CA SER A 391 -3.69 -4.85 2.34
C SER A 391 -4.38 -5.53 1.14
N ASP A 392 -5.17 -4.79 0.37
CA ASP A 392 -5.83 -5.32 -0.84
C ASP A 392 -5.11 -4.88 -2.12
N TYR A 393 -4.56 -3.66 -2.12
CA TYR A 393 -3.78 -3.08 -3.21
C TYR A 393 -2.43 -2.56 -2.72
N LEU A 394 -1.42 -2.60 -3.58
CA LEU A 394 -0.08 -2.06 -3.31
C LEU A 394 0.29 -1.01 -4.34
N TRP A 395 0.56 0.21 -3.89
CA TRP A 395 1.10 1.28 -4.71
C TRP A 395 2.56 1.52 -4.36
N ILE A 396 3.45 1.25 -5.30
CA ILE A 396 4.89 1.51 -5.17
C ILE A 396 5.16 2.95 -5.61
N VAL A 397 5.66 3.78 -4.71
CA VAL A 397 5.91 5.20 -4.92
C VAL A 397 7.42 5.44 -5.08
N SER A 398 7.84 5.99 -6.22
CA SER A 398 9.24 6.36 -6.47
C SER A 398 9.34 7.63 -7.34
N PRO A 399 10.35 8.49 -7.17
CA PRO A 399 10.56 9.64 -8.05
C PRO A 399 10.78 9.23 -9.52
N ILE A 400 10.15 9.96 -10.44
CA ILE A 400 10.21 9.64 -11.88
C ILE A 400 11.64 9.61 -12.45
N GLY A 401 12.55 10.43 -11.91
CA GLY A 401 13.89 10.62 -12.45
C GLY A 401 14.77 9.35 -12.44
N ARG A 402 14.48 8.38 -11.57
CA ARG A 402 15.24 7.10 -11.50
C ARG A 402 14.36 5.85 -11.41
N CYS A 403 13.03 5.97 -11.47
CA CYS A 403 12.11 4.85 -11.24
C CYS A 403 12.37 3.63 -12.16
N ALA A 404 12.84 3.82 -13.40
CA ALA A 404 13.14 2.70 -14.30
C ALA A 404 14.28 1.81 -13.79
N THR A 405 15.32 2.41 -13.19
CA THR A 405 16.53 1.75 -12.69
C THR A 405 16.57 1.66 -11.16
N ASP A 406 15.46 1.99 -10.49
CA ASP A 406 15.36 1.99 -9.04
C ASP A 406 15.29 0.57 -8.49
N THR A 407 16.35 0.16 -7.79
CA THR A 407 16.47 -1.15 -7.16
C THR A 407 15.43 -1.37 -6.06
N SER A 408 14.95 -0.32 -5.38
CA SER A 408 13.93 -0.50 -4.34
C SER A 408 12.58 -0.87 -4.96
N VAL A 409 12.21 -0.25 -6.08
CA VAL A 409 11.04 -0.63 -6.89
C VAL A 409 11.17 -2.08 -7.37
N ASP A 410 12.34 -2.47 -7.86
CA ASP A 410 12.61 -3.84 -8.30
C ASP A 410 12.47 -4.87 -7.19
N ASN A 411 13.02 -4.58 -6.01
CA ASN A 411 12.92 -5.44 -4.84
C ASN A 411 11.47 -5.59 -4.39
N LEU A 412 10.70 -4.50 -4.36
CA LEU A 412 9.28 -4.52 -4.00
C LEU A 412 8.44 -5.33 -5.00
N MET A 413 8.69 -5.18 -6.30
CA MET A 413 8.02 -5.97 -7.33
C MET A 413 8.38 -7.45 -7.24
N TYR A 414 9.66 -7.77 -6.99
CA TYR A 414 10.10 -9.15 -6.79
C TYR A 414 9.52 -9.79 -5.53
N GLU A 415 9.41 -9.02 -4.45
CA GLU A 415 8.92 -9.49 -3.16
C GLU A 415 7.39 -9.64 -3.16
N PHE A 416 6.66 -8.66 -3.68
CA PHE A 416 5.20 -8.55 -3.53
C PHE A 416 4.39 -8.66 -4.82
N GLY A 417 5.02 -8.68 -5.99
CA GLY A 417 4.34 -8.66 -7.30
C GLY A 417 3.35 -9.80 -7.49
N ASP A 418 3.73 -11.01 -7.09
CA ASP A 418 2.84 -12.19 -7.14
C ASP A 418 1.67 -12.08 -6.16
N ARG A 419 1.91 -11.55 -4.95
CA ARG A 419 0.89 -11.41 -3.91
C ARG A 419 -0.17 -10.37 -4.28
N PHE A 420 0.22 -9.30 -4.96
CA PHE A 420 -0.67 -8.25 -5.46
C PHE A 420 -0.91 -8.37 -6.97
N LYS A 421 -0.96 -9.60 -7.49
CA LYS A 421 -1.24 -9.83 -8.92
C LYS A 421 -2.55 -9.15 -9.33
N GLY A 422 -2.54 -8.34 -10.38
CA GLY A 422 -3.67 -7.49 -10.81
C GLY A 422 -4.04 -6.31 -9.89
N ARG A 423 -3.34 -6.10 -8.77
CA ARG A 423 -3.67 -5.12 -7.72
C ARG A 423 -2.47 -4.25 -7.28
N LEU A 424 -1.44 -4.19 -8.13
CA LEU A 424 -0.25 -3.38 -7.93
C LEU A 424 -0.31 -2.14 -8.84
N ALA A 425 0.24 -1.00 -8.41
CA ALA A 425 0.48 0.16 -9.28
C ALA A 425 1.83 0.80 -8.94
N ILE A 426 2.45 1.49 -9.90
CA ILE A 426 3.69 2.27 -9.72
C ILE A 426 3.33 3.74 -9.85
N ILE A 427 3.53 4.53 -8.80
CA ILE A 427 3.29 5.97 -8.78
C ILE A 427 4.62 6.70 -8.90
N CYS A 428 4.82 7.37 -10.03
CA CYS A 428 6.05 8.11 -10.33
C CYS A 428 5.88 9.57 -9.90
N THR A 429 6.40 9.94 -8.72
CA THR A 429 6.28 11.31 -8.19
C THR A 429 7.33 12.24 -8.81
N LYS A 430 7.28 13.53 -8.45
CA LYS A 430 8.26 14.56 -8.88
C LYS A 430 8.33 14.73 -10.40
N THR A 431 7.20 14.58 -11.08
CA THR A 431 7.09 14.85 -12.53
C THR A 431 7.19 16.32 -12.90
N ASP A 432 7.40 17.18 -11.93
CA ASP A 432 7.72 18.60 -12.04
C ASP A 432 9.20 18.91 -11.88
N ASP A 433 10.06 17.92 -11.54
CA ASP A 433 11.50 18.15 -11.35
C ASP A 433 12.08 18.95 -12.53
N PRO A 434 12.79 20.06 -12.26
CA PRO A 434 13.14 21.05 -13.27
C PRO A 434 14.05 20.45 -14.35
N MET A 435 13.72 20.75 -15.60
CA MET A 435 14.52 20.37 -16.76
C MET A 435 14.82 21.59 -17.60
N THR A 436 16.09 21.79 -17.94
CA THR A 436 16.43 22.78 -18.97
C THR A 436 15.88 22.32 -20.32
N PHE A 437 15.46 23.27 -21.16
CA PHE A 437 15.04 22.92 -22.52
C PHE A 437 16.16 22.25 -23.33
N GLN A 438 17.42 22.63 -23.09
CA GLN A 438 18.57 22.05 -23.80
C GLN A 438 18.75 20.56 -23.47
N SER A 439 18.80 20.20 -22.18
CA SER A 439 18.91 18.80 -21.76
C SER A 439 17.70 17.99 -22.22
N PHE A 440 16.49 18.55 -22.10
CA PHE A 440 15.26 17.94 -22.59
C PHE A 440 15.29 17.67 -24.11
N ALA A 441 15.73 18.64 -24.91
CA ALA A 441 15.79 18.52 -26.36
C ALA A 441 16.86 17.52 -26.83
N GLN A 442 17.96 17.41 -26.07
CA GLN A 442 19.01 16.42 -26.32
C GLN A 442 18.52 15.00 -26.04
N GLU A 443 17.84 14.81 -24.91
CA GLU A 443 17.32 13.50 -24.48
C GLU A 443 16.21 12.98 -25.40
N TYR A 444 15.19 13.80 -25.68
CA TYR A 444 13.99 13.34 -26.40
C TYR A 444 13.99 13.63 -27.91
N GLN A 445 15.02 14.34 -28.41
CA GLN A 445 15.30 14.55 -29.82
C GLN A 445 14.06 14.94 -30.67
N GLU A 446 13.57 14.00 -31.49
CA GLU A 446 12.43 14.17 -32.40
C GLU A 446 11.12 14.47 -31.67
N ASP A 447 10.89 13.84 -30.52
CA ASP A 447 9.70 14.07 -29.70
C ASP A 447 9.70 15.48 -29.07
N ALA A 448 10.86 16.12 -28.95
CA ALA A 448 10.98 17.49 -28.44
C ALA A 448 10.61 18.56 -29.48
N LYS A 449 10.37 18.22 -30.75
CA LYS A 449 10.00 19.17 -31.83
C LYS A 449 8.85 20.13 -31.46
N PRO A 450 7.74 19.68 -30.85
CA PRO A 450 6.67 20.58 -30.40
C PRO A 450 7.16 21.59 -29.36
N CYS A 451 8.02 21.17 -28.42
CA CYS A 451 8.63 22.06 -27.43
C CYS A 451 9.56 23.09 -28.08
N LYS A 452 10.30 22.74 -29.15
CA LYS A 452 11.18 23.70 -29.85
C LYS A 452 10.39 24.90 -30.41
N LYS A 453 9.20 24.64 -30.96
CA LYS A 453 8.30 25.69 -31.46
C LYS A 453 7.79 26.58 -30.32
N LEU A 454 7.43 25.99 -29.19
CA LEU A 454 6.98 26.72 -28.00
C LEU A 454 8.12 27.54 -27.39
N GLU A 455 9.34 27.01 -27.35
CA GLU A 455 10.53 27.72 -26.86
C GLU A 455 10.80 29.00 -27.67
N ALA A 456 10.77 28.91 -29.00
CA ALA A 456 10.95 30.07 -29.87
C ALA A 456 9.86 31.14 -29.64
N LYS A 457 8.58 30.71 -29.53
CA LYS A 457 7.46 31.60 -29.22
C LYS A 457 7.62 32.26 -27.83
N THR A 458 8.08 31.49 -26.85
CA THR A 458 8.30 31.95 -25.46
C THR A 458 9.41 33.00 -25.41
N LYS A 459 10.54 32.76 -26.11
CA LYS A 459 11.62 33.75 -26.23
C LYS A 459 11.13 35.04 -26.89
N LYS A 460 10.38 34.92 -27.99
CA LYS A 460 9.77 36.09 -28.67
C LYS A 460 8.84 36.87 -27.73
N ALA A 461 7.94 36.18 -27.02
CA ALA A 461 7.02 36.81 -26.08
C ALA A 461 7.75 37.47 -24.90
N LYS A 462 8.86 36.90 -24.42
CA LYS A 462 9.72 37.53 -23.40
C LYS A 462 10.29 38.87 -23.89
N SER A 463 10.79 38.90 -25.12
CA SER A 463 11.30 40.13 -25.75
C SER A 463 10.19 41.16 -25.95
N GLU A 464 9.00 40.74 -26.40
CA GLU A 464 7.82 41.62 -26.54
C GLU A 464 7.39 42.21 -25.18
N MET A 465 7.36 41.40 -24.12
CA MET A 465 7.05 41.86 -22.75
C MET A 465 8.11 42.84 -22.24
N SER A 466 9.40 42.58 -22.49
CA SER A 466 10.48 43.50 -22.10
C SER A 466 10.34 44.86 -22.81
N ALA A 467 10.05 44.84 -24.11
CA ALA A 467 9.80 46.04 -24.90
C ALA A 467 8.57 46.81 -24.39
N ALA A 468 7.47 46.12 -24.06
CA ALA A 468 6.27 46.73 -23.48
C ALA A 468 6.57 47.40 -22.11
N LYS A 469 7.32 46.71 -21.23
CA LYS A 469 7.74 47.26 -19.93
C LYS A 469 8.61 48.52 -20.11
N ALA A 470 9.55 48.49 -21.05
CA ALA A 470 10.40 49.64 -21.37
C ALA A 470 9.58 50.81 -21.98
N ALA A 471 8.54 50.52 -22.77
CA ALA A 471 7.64 51.55 -23.29
C ALA A 471 6.77 52.17 -22.18
N PHE A 472 6.24 51.35 -21.26
CA PHE A 472 5.48 51.82 -20.11
C PHE A 472 6.30 52.77 -19.22
N LYS A 473 7.55 52.40 -18.88
CA LYS A 473 8.46 53.27 -18.11
C LYS A 473 8.70 54.64 -18.74
N ARG A 474 8.61 54.75 -20.08
CA ARG A 474 8.80 55.99 -20.85
C ARG A 474 7.52 56.82 -21.02
N ALA A 475 6.35 56.36 -20.56
CA ALA A 475 5.10 57.13 -20.68
C ALA A 475 4.94 58.13 -19.54
N THR A 476 4.79 59.40 -19.90
CA THR A 476 4.53 60.51 -18.97
C THR A 476 3.06 60.95 -18.95
N ASN A 477 2.36 60.84 -20.08
CA ASN A 477 0.94 61.20 -20.20
C ASN A 477 0.02 60.11 -19.60
N PRO A 478 -0.96 60.46 -18.73
CA PRO A 478 -1.90 59.51 -18.10
C PRO A 478 -2.62 58.57 -19.07
N THR A 479 -3.16 59.05 -20.19
CA THR A 479 -3.92 58.22 -21.15
C THR A 479 -3.01 57.19 -21.82
N THR A 480 -1.83 57.63 -22.28
CA THR A 480 -0.82 56.75 -22.87
C THR A 480 -0.26 55.76 -21.85
N ARG A 481 -0.16 56.15 -20.57
CA ARG A 481 0.28 55.27 -19.49
C ARG A 481 -0.71 54.14 -19.24
N GLN A 482 -2.01 54.41 -19.27
CA GLN A 482 -3.06 53.39 -19.14
C GLN A 482 -3.04 52.39 -20.30
N GLU A 483 -2.94 52.87 -21.54
CA GLU A 483 -2.81 52.02 -22.74
C GLU A 483 -1.56 51.13 -22.67
N ARG A 484 -0.42 51.69 -22.25
CA ARG A 484 0.83 50.92 -22.11
C ARG A 484 0.81 49.95 -20.93
N SER A 485 0.06 50.24 -19.85
CA SER A 485 -0.17 49.29 -18.75
C SER A 485 -0.88 48.05 -19.26
N LYS A 486 -1.97 48.25 -20.00
CA LYS A 486 -2.72 47.16 -20.63
C LYS A 486 -1.86 46.35 -21.60
N ALA A 487 -1.01 47.00 -22.40
CA ALA A 487 -0.08 46.30 -23.29
C ALA A 487 0.96 45.45 -22.53
N VAL A 488 1.42 45.91 -21.35
CA VAL A 488 2.30 45.13 -20.47
C VAL A 488 1.55 43.92 -19.91
N GLU A 489 0.32 44.09 -19.44
CA GLU A 489 -0.53 43.02 -18.92
C GLU A 489 -0.82 41.96 -20.01
N ASP A 490 -1.23 42.39 -21.21
CA ASP A 490 -1.49 41.49 -22.34
C ASP A 490 -0.24 40.71 -22.76
N SER A 491 0.92 41.38 -22.79
CA SER A 491 2.20 40.75 -23.13
C SER A 491 2.68 39.78 -22.05
N ARG A 492 2.46 40.12 -20.77
CA ARG A 492 2.74 39.26 -19.61
C ARG A 492 1.87 38.00 -19.66
N ALA A 493 0.55 38.17 -19.81
CA ALA A 493 -0.40 37.05 -19.90
C ALA A 493 -0.09 36.12 -21.09
N LYS A 494 0.33 36.68 -22.24
CA LYS A 494 0.79 35.89 -23.39
C LYS A 494 2.07 35.12 -23.09
N TYR A 495 3.05 35.75 -22.43
CA TYR A 495 4.30 35.11 -22.04
C TYR A 495 4.08 33.97 -21.04
N GLU A 496 3.30 34.20 -19.99
CA GLU A 496 2.92 33.20 -19.00
C GLU A 496 2.19 32.02 -19.63
N ARG A 497 1.18 32.28 -20.48
CA ARG A 497 0.46 31.20 -21.21
C ARG A 497 1.41 30.31 -22.00
N LEU A 498 2.42 30.89 -22.65
CA LEU A 498 3.42 30.13 -23.41
C LEU A 498 4.38 29.36 -22.50
N LEU A 499 4.77 29.92 -21.35
CA LEU A 499 5.59 29.23 -20.35
C LEU A 499 4.87 28.00 -19.78
N HIS A 500 3.59 28.13 -19.42
CA HIS A 500 2.78 27.01 -18.92
C HIS A 500 2.59 25.94 -20.00
N ALA A 501 2.27 26.35 -21.24
CA ALA A 501 2.14 25.43 -22.37
C ALA A 501 3.45 24.67 -22.67
N ARG A 502 4.60 25.36 -22.56
CA ARG A 502 5.93 24.75 -22.70
C ARG A 502 6.16 23.70 -21.62
N LEU A 503 5.93 24.04 -20.35
CA LEU A 503 6.08 23.12 -19.22
C LEU A 503 5.18 21.89 -19.37
N ASN A 504 3.88 22.08 -19.61
CA ASN A 504 2.92 21.01 -19.84
C ASN A 504 3.37 20.06 -20.96
N THR A 505 3.89 20.60 -22.07
CA THR A 505 4.36 19.79 -23.21
C THR A 505 5.61 18.98 -22.83
N MET A 506 6.56 19.58 -22.11
CA MET A 506 7.77 18.90 -21.65
C MET A 506 7.44 17.75 -20.68
N VAL A 507 6.62 18.01 -19.67
CA VAL A 507 6.19 17.00 -18.69
C VAL A 507 5.41 15.88 -19.37
N ARG A 508 4.49 16.19 -20.30
CA ARG A 508 3.76 15.17 -21.07
C ARG A 508 4.67 14.23 -21.85
N ILE A 509 5.69 14.77 -22.52
CA ILE A 509 6.65 13.96 -23.29
C ILE A 509 7.48 13.09 -22.35
N ARG A 510 8.02 13.67 -21.26
CA ARG A 510 8.78 12.93 -20.24
C ARG A 510 7.95 11.79 -19.66
N ASN A 511 6.76 12.10 -19.16
CA ASN A 511 5.87 11.13 -18.51
C ASN A 511 5.56 9.96 -19.46
N ARG A 512 5.24 10.25 -20.73
CA ARG A 512 5.01 9.20 -21.73
C ARG A 512 6.26 8.34 -21.96
N LYS A 513 7.43 8.95 -22.17
CA LYS A 513 8.68 8.23 -22.49
C LYS A 513 9.18 7.39 -21.33
N VAL A 514 9.20 7.95 -20.12
CA VAL A 514 9.62 7.25 -18.92
C VAL A 514 8.64 6.13 -18.58
N THR A 515 7.33 6.34 -18.76
CA THR A 515 6.34 5.27 -18.60
C THR A 515 6.63 4.11 -19.55
N THR A 516 6.86 4.37 -20.84
CA THR A 516 7.24 3.32 -21.81
C THR A 516 8.52 2.60 -21.40
N LEU A 517 9.52 3.35 -20.90
CA LEU A 517 10.78 2.76 -20.43
C LEU A 517 10.55 1.84 -19.22
N ILE A 518 9.84 2.29 -18.19
CA ILE A 518 9.51 1.47 -17.01
C ILE A 518 8.76 0.20 -17.43
N MET A 519 7.78 0.34 -18.33
CA MET A 519 7.01 -0.81 -18.83
C MET A 519 7.90 -1.81 -19.60
N SER A 520 8.93 -1.33 -20.29
CA SER A 520 9.87 -2.18 -21.03
C SER A 520 10.89 -2.85 -20.12
N GLU A 521 11.56 -2.07 -19.25
CA GLU A 521 12.61 -2.55 -18.36
C GLU A 521 12.09 -3.53 -17.30
N LYS A 522 10.83 -3.37 -16.91
CA LYS A 522 10.20 -4.22 -15.90
C LYS A 522 9.25 -5.25 -16.51
N ALA A 523 9.27 -5.43 -17.85
CA ALA A 523 8.31 -6.28 -18.57
C ALA A 523 8.30 -7.75 -18.08
N ASP A 524 9.45 -8.27 -17.65
CA ASP A 524 9.59 -9.61 -17.05
C ASP A 524 8.79 -9.77 -15.74
N ARG A 525 8.48 -8.66 -15.07
CA ARG A 525 7.78 -8.59 -13.78
C ARG A 525 6.40 -7.95 -13.89
N LEU A 526 6.09 -7.35 -15.03
CA LEU A 526 4.80 -6.76 -15.35
C LEU A 526 3.93 -7.82 -16.01
N GLN A 527 2.69 -7.92 -15.57
CA GLN A 527 1.78 -8.98 -16.03
C GLN A 527 1.36 -8.78 -17.48
N ASP A 528 1.16 -9.88 -18.19
CA ASP A 528 0.54 -9.90 -19.52
C ASP A 528 -0.84 -9.22 -19.46
N GLY A 529 -0.99 -8.09 -20.15
CA GLY A 529 -2.24 -7.31 -20.19
C GLY A 529 -2.33 -6.10 -19.25
N ALA A 530 -1.31 -5.77 -18.45
CA ALA A 530 -1.29 -4.57 -17.59
C ALA A 530 -1.11 -3.27 -18.41
N LYS A 531 -2.18 -2.78 -19.06
CA LYS A 531 -2.10 -1.61 -19.94
C LYS A 531 -1.89 -0.26 -19.22
N ASP A 532 -2.13 -0.17 -17.90
CA ASP A 532 -2.03 1.09 -17.13
C ASP A 532 -1.56 0.88 -15.68
N LEU A 533 -0.32 0.38 -15.50
CA LEU A 533 0.27 0.19 -14.17
C LEU A 533 1.01 1.42 -13.61
N VAL A 534 1.44 2.34 -14.48
CA VAL A 534 2.35 3.44 -14.11
C VAL A 534 1.61 4.78 -14.16
N TYR A 535 1.66 5.52 -13.05
CA TYR A 535 0.98 6.81 -12.86
C TYR A 535 1.98 7.91 -12.50
N PRO A 536 2.43 8.69 -13.49
CA PRO A 536 3.25 9.87 -13.26
C PRO A 536 2.44 11.02 -12.63
N VAL A 537 2.91 11.57 -11.52
CA VAL A 537 2.22 12.62 -10.75
C VAL A 537 3.14 13.75 -10.28
N SER A 538 2.58 14.95 -10.10
CA SER A 538 3.22 16.10 -9.46
C SER A 538 2.39 16.55 -8.27
N ASN A 539 2.81 16.11 -7.08
CA ASN A 539 2.18 16.54 -5.82
C ASN A 539 2.39 18.05 -5.60
N LYS A 540 3.59 18.55 -5.94
CA LYS A 540 3.97 19.96 -5.79
C LYS A 540 3.07 20.87 -6.61
N HIS A 541 2.96 20.64 -7.92
CA HIS A 541 2.15 21.52 -8.77
C HIS A 541 0.65 21.34 -8.49
N TYR A 542 0.21 20.20 -7.97
CA TYR A 542 -1.16 20.06 -7.46
C TYR A 542 -1.37 20.92 -6.21
N SER A 543 -0.44 20.92 -5.25
CA SER A 543 -0.48 21.82 -4.08
C SER A 543 -0.54 23.30 -4.49
N TRP A 544 0.21 23.68 -5.53
CA TRP A 544 0.12 25.02 -6.12
C TRP A 544 -1.27 25.35 -6.68
N LEU A 545 -2.01 24.36 -7.20
CA LEU A 545 -3.41 24.56 -7.64
C LEU A 545 -4.37 24.75 -6.45
N LYS A 546 -3.95 24.40 -5.24
CA LYS A 546 -4.68 24.63 -3.98
C LYS A 546 -4.30 25.95 -3.30
N GLY A 547 -3.47 26.79 -3.93
CA GLY A 547 -3.06 28.08 -3.38
C GLY A 547 -1.79 28.04 -2.53
N PHE A 548 -1.13 26.88 -2.39
CA PHE A 548 0.09 26.72 -1.60
C PHE A 548 1.34 26.77 -2.49
N LYS A 549 1.62 27.94 -3.07
CA LYS A 549 2.87 28.16 -3.82
C LYS A 549 4.01 28.49 -2.86
N ASP A 550 5.19 27.92 -3.13
CA ASP A 550 6.40 28.25 -2.36
C ASP A 550 6.76 29.73 -2.58
N GLY A 551 7.24 30.41 -1.54
CA GLY A 551 7.74 31.79 -1.65
C GLY A 551 8.84 31.91 -2.71
N GLY A 552 8.80 32.98 -3.51
CA GLY A 552 9.71 33.20 -4.63
C GLY A 552 9.37 32.41 -5.91
N ASN A 553 8.28 31.62 -5.91
CA ASN A 553 7.76 30.92 -7.09
C ASN A 553 6.39 31.47 -7.56
N GLU A 554 6.03 32.70 -7.16
CA GLU A 554 4.74 33.31 -7.49
C GLU A 554 4.52 33.36 -9.02
N ASP A 555 5.57 33.74 -9.75
CA ASP A 555 5.61 33.85 -11.21
C ASP A 555 6.09 32.56 -11.93
N ALA A 556 6.31 31.46 -11.20
CA ALA A 556 6.80 30.22 -11.79
C ALA A 556 5.72 29.54 -12.68
N PRO A 557 6.11 28.91 -13.82
CA PRO A 557 5.17 28.21 -14.66
C PRO A 557 4.54 27.02 -13.93
N GLN A 558 3.23 26.87 -14.07
CA GLN A 558 2.44 25.86 -13.38
C GLN A 558 1.87 24.82 -14.35
N LEU A 559 1.69 23.59 -13.88
CA LEU A 559 1.06 22.52 -14.65
C LEU A 559 -0.46 22.70 -14.64
N SER A 560 -1.14 22.28 -15.72
CA SER A 560 -2.60 22.15 -15.67
C SER A 560 -3.00 21.01 -14.72
N PRO A 561 -4.23 20.99 -14.19
CA PRO A 561 -4.73 19.92 -13.33
C PRO A 561 -4.50 18.52 -13.92
N GLU A 562 -4.80 18.33 -15.21
CA GLU A 562 -4.62 17.05 -15.90
C GLU A 562 -3.14 16.67 -15.99
N MET A 563 -2.27 17.66 -16.20
CA MET A 563 -0.83 17.46 -16.32
C MET A 563 -0.14 17.18 -14.99
N THR A 564 -0.78 17.48 -13.85
CA THR A 564 -0.31 17.01 -12.54
C THR A 564 -0.46 15.50 -12.37
N GLY A 565 -1.31 14.84 -13.16
CA GLY A 565 -1.59 13.40 -13.06
C GLY A 565 -2.45 12.97 -11.86
N ILE A 566 -2.69 13.86 -10.89
CA ILE A 566 -3.49 13.55 -9.69
C ILE A 566 -4.94 13.20 -10.04
N PRO A 567 -5.67 13.94 -10.91
CA PRO A 567 -7.03 13.56 -11.30
C PRO A 567 -7.09 12.17 -11.96
N LYS A 568 -6.11 11.83 -12.81
CA LYS A 568 -6.03 10.50 -13.45
C LYS A 568 -5.82 9.40 -12.40
N LEU A 569 -4.93 9.62 -11.44
CA LEU A 569 -4.68 8.67 -10.36
C LEU A 569 -5.91 8.51 -9.44
N ARG A 570 -6.61 9.60 -9.13
CA ARG A 570 -7.87 9.57 -8.38
C ARG A 570 -8.96 8.80 -9.10
N ALA A 571 -9.12 9.01 -10.40
CA ALA A 571 -10.06 8.25 -11.23
C ALA A 571 -9.72 6.74 -11.21
N TYR A 572 -8.43 6.37 -11.24
CA TYR A 572 -8.01 4.98 -11.08
C TYR A 572 -8.37 4.42 -9.68
N ALA A 573 -8.13 5.17 -8.61
CA ALA A 573 -8.52 4.78 -7.26
C ALA A 573 -10.04 4.56 -7.12
N LEU A 574 -10.85 5.44 -7.71
CA LEU A 574 -12.31 5.32 -7.75
C LEU A 574 -12.76 4.13 -8.62
N SER A 575 -11.98 3.77 -9.63
CA SER A 575 -12.25 2.59 -10.46
C SER A 575 -11.96 1.29 -9.71
N ILE A 576 -10.92 1.27 -8.86
CA ILE A 576 -10.58 0.12 -8.00
C ILE A 576 -11.77 -0.24 -7.10
N VAL A 577 -12.35 0.73 -6.40
CA VAL A 577 -13.46 0.49 -5.46
C VAL A 577 -14.79 0.22 -6.14
N SER A 578 -14.92 0.56 -7.43
CA SER A 578 -16.19 0.51 -8.15
C SER A 578 -16.81 -0.89 -8.20
N GLN A 579 -15.99 -1.94 -8.27
CA GLN A 579 -16.46 -3.32 -8.31
C GLN A 579 -17.21 -3.69 -7.02
N GLU A 580 -16.66 -3.33 -5.87
CA GLU A 580 -17.23 -3.64 -4.55
C GLU A 580 -18.50 -2.82 -4.28
N ILE A 581 -18.49 -1.54 -4.64
CA ILE A 581 -19.69 -0.67 -4.56
C ILE A 581 -20.82 -1.25 -5.42
N TRP A 582 -20.51 -1.61 -6.66
CA TRP A 582 -21.50 -2.17 -7.60
C TRP A 582 -22.04 -3.50 -7.10
N ALA A 583 -21.17 -4.42 -6.70
CA ALA A 583 -21.54 -5.75 -6.22
C ALA A 583 -22.44 -5.67 -4.99
N THR A 584 -22.13 -4.78 -4.04
CA THR A 584 -22.93 -4.54 -2.84
C THR A 584 -24.30 -3.97 -3.19
N PHE A 585 -24.34 -2.93 -4.03
CA PHE A 585 -25.58 -2.27 -4.47
C PHE A 585 -26.49 -3.23 -5.24
N ILE A 586 -25.96 -3.93 -6.24
CA ILE A 586 -26.75 -4.82 -7.09
C ILE A 586 -27.23 -6.06 -6.34
N THR A 587 -26.41 -6.58 -5.40
CA THR A 587 -26.82 -7.68 -4.52
C THR A 587 -27.98 -7.24 -3.65
N HIS A 588 -27.92 -6.07 -3.02
CA HIS A 588 -29.02 -5.58 -2.20
C HIS A 588 -30.34 -5.52 -2.98
N ILE A 589 -30.30 -5.03 -4.22
CA ILE A 589 -31.50 -4.94 -5.07
C ILE A 589 -31.97 -6.34 -5.50
N ARG A 590 -31.12 -7.10 -6.22
CA ARG A 590 -31.50 -8.40 -6.81
C ARG A 590 -31.85 -9.47 -5.78
N HIS A 591 -31.26 -9.40 -4.59
CA HIS A 591 -31.50 -10.34 -3.50
C HIS A 591 -32.47 -9.78 -2.46
N LYS A 592 -32.10 -8.74 -1.69
CA LYS A 592 -32.89 -8.30 -0.53
C LYS A 592 -34.20 -7.62 -0.93
N VAL A 593 -34.14 -6.62 -1.80
CA VAL A 593 -35.34 -5.84 -2.21
C VAL A 593 -36.32 -6.72 -3.00
N VAL A 594 -35.84 -7.42 -4.03
CA VAL A 594 -36.70 -8.32 -4.83
C VAL A 594 -37.33 -9.40 -3.96
N SER A 595 -36.54 -10.09 -3.12
CA SER A 595 -37.10 -11.16 -2.27
C SER A 595 -38.15 -10.62 -1.29
N PHE A 596 -37.90 -9.46 -0.67
CA PHE A 596 -38.82 -8.85 0.27
C PHE A 596 -40.14 -8.44 -0.40
N ILE A 597 -40.08 -7.74 -1.54
CA ILE A 597 -41.29 -7.33 -2.29
C ILE A 597 -42.08 -8.54 -2.77
N MET A 598 -41.40 -9.59 -3.24
CA MET A 598 -42.06 -10.84 -3.66
C MET A 598 -42.73 -11.56 -2.49
N ALA A 599 -42.08 -11.65 -1.34
CA ALA A 599 -42.65 -12.25 -0.13
C ALA A 599 -43.84 -11.44 0.39
N LEU A 600 -43.71 -10.10 0.45
CA LEU A 600 -44.79 -9.22 0.91
C LEU A 600 -46.01 -9.26 -0.01
N LYS A 601 -45.81 -9.35 -1.33
CA LYS A 601 -46.90 -9.52 -2.29
C LYS A 601 -47.61 -10.86 -2.08
N ALA A 602 -46.89 -11.92 -1.73
CA ALA A 602 -47.48 -13.23 -1.45
C ALA A 602 -48.35 -13.14 -0.20
N TRP A 603 -47.84 -12.47 0.84
CA TRP A 603 -48.57 -12.24 2.09
C TRP A 603 -49.87 -11.45 1.89
N ALA A 604 -49.80 -10.37 1.11
CA ALA A 604 -50.94 -9.49 0.86
C ALA A 604 -52.07 -10.19 0.10
N ASN A 605 -51.74 -11.19 -0.73
CA ASN A 605 -52.70 -11.95 -1.53
C ASN A 605 -53.17 -13.26 -0.89
N ALA A 606 -52.56 -13.70 0.22
CA ALA A 606 -52.94 -14.94 0.88
C ALA A 606 -54.35 -14.86 1.49
N THR A 607 -55.22 -15.82 1.12
CA THR A 607 -56.66 -15.85 1.45
C THR A 607 -57.05 -16.87 2.53
N SER A 608 -56.13 -17.76 2.96
CA SER A 608 -56.39 -18.83 3.93
C SER A 608 -55.37 -18.83 5.08
N ARG A 609 -55.78 -19.38 6.25
CA ARG A 609 -54.89 -19.61 7.40
C ARG A 609 -54.11 -20.91 7.18
N GLY A 610 -52.78 -20.82 7.01
CA GLY A 610 -51.91 -21.98 6.87
C GLY A 610 -51.48 -22.58 8.21
N ASN A 611 -51.01 -23.82 8.20
CA ASN A 611 -50.38 -24.50 9.33
C ASN A 611 -48.85 -24.48 9.16
N ASN A 612 -48.10 -24.23 10.25
CA ASN A 612 -46.63 -24.24 10.29
C ASN A 612 -45.99 -25.64 10.16
N SER A 613 -46.76 -26.73 10.11
CA SER A 613 -46.22 -28.09 10.05
C SER A 613 -45.39 -28.32 8.77
N GLY A 614 -44.12 -28.68 8.91
CA GLY A 614 -43.20 -28.99 7.81
C GLY A 614 -42.17 -27.90 7.48
N ILE A 615 -42.44 -26.62 7.80
CA ILE A 615 -41.50 -25.51 7.56
C ILE A 615 -40.23 -25.64 8.39
N SER A 616 -40.37 -25.96 9.68
CA SER A 616 -39.22 -26.15 10.56
C SER A 616 -38.38 -27.36 10.14
N ASP A 617 -39.01 -28.42 9.63
CA ASP A 617 -38.31 -29.62 9.17
C ASP A 617 -37.55 -29.36 7.88
N ALA A 618 -38.14 -28.61 6.94
CA ALA A 618 -37.48 -28.16 5.71
C ALA A 618 -36.26 -27.25 5.99
N LEU A 619 -36.38 -26.35 6.97
CA LEU A 619 -35.26 -25.51 7.41
C LEU A 619 -34.14 -26.34 8.03
N ASN A 620 -34.47 -27.24 8.97
CA ASN A 620 -33.50 -28.11 9.62
C ASN A 620 -32.79 -29.02 8.61
N LYS A 621 -33.52 -29.56 7.63
CA LYS A 621 -32.98 -30.33 6.51
C LYS A 621 -31.99 -29.50 5.69
N SER A 622 -32.34 -28.26 5.34
CA SER A 622 -31.48 -27.36 4.58
C SER A 622 -30.19 -27.00 5.31
N MET A 623 -30.28 -26.67 6.61
CA MET A 623 -29.09 -26.41 7.45
C MET A 623 -28.16 -27.63 7.50
N LYS A 624 -28.72 -28.84 7.65
CA LYS A 624 -27.93 -30.08 7.66
C LYS A 624 -27.22 -30.32 6.32
N ILE A 625 -27.84 -29.95 5.20
CA ILE A 625 -27.18 -30.01 3.88
C ILE A 625 -25.99 -29.05 3.81
N ILE A 626 -26.14 -27.81 4.33
CA ILE A 626 -25.05 -26.83 4.37
C ILE A 626 -23.86 -27.38 5.17
N GLU A 627 -24.10 -27.89 6.38
CA GLU A 627 -23.06 -28.46 7.25
C GLU A 627 -22.33 -29.63 6.57
N ASN A 628 -23.07 -30.54 5.96
CA ASN A 628 -22.49 -31.70 5.27
C ASN A 628 -21.68 -31.31 4.03
N ALA A 629 -22.17 -30.32 3.27
CA ALA A 629 -21.51 -29.83 2.06
C ALA A 629 -20.21 -29.10 2.43
N MET A 630 -20.22 -28.28 3.49
CA MET A 630 -19.03 -27.63 4.02
C MET A 630 -18.00 -28.64 4.52
N ALA A 631 -18.40 -29.64 5.30
CA ALA A 631 -17.49 -30.68 5.77
C ALA A 631 -16.89 -31.49 4.61
N THR A 632 -17.65 -31.69 3.52
CA THR A 632 -17.15 -32.35 2.30
C THR A 632 -16.13 -31.48 1.58
N TYR A 633 -16.39 -30.17 1.47
CA TYR A 633 -15.45 -29.20 0.94
C TYR A 633 -14.13 -29.17 1.73
N HIS A 634 -14.19 -29.11 3.07
CA HIS A 634 -12.99 -29.12 3.92
C HIS A 634 -12.16 -30.39 3.74
N ARG A 635 -12.77 -31.58 3.75
CA ARG A 635 -12.06 -32.84 3.54
C ARG A 635 -11.42 -32.91 2.15
N ALA A 636 -12.10 -32.41 1.13
CA ALA A 636 -11.55 -32.35 -0.22
C ALA A 636 -10.33 -31.43 -0.26
N LEU A 637 -10.43 -30.23 0.30
CA LEU A 637 -9.32 -29.27 0.34
C LEU A 637 -8.14 -29.79 1.16
N GLU A 638 -8.38 -30.38 2.33
CA GLU A 638 -7.34 -30.98 3.16
C GLU A 638 -6.59 -32.09 2.42
N LYS A 639 -7.33 -32.99 1.76
CA LYS A 639 -6.75 -34.05 0.94
C LYS A 639 -5.86 -33.50 -0.17
N GLU A 640 -6.35 -32.54 -0.96
CA GLU A 640 -5.59 -31.96 -2.08
C GLU A 640 -4.38 -31.16 -1.59
N THR A 641 -4.51 -30.44 -0.47
CA THR A 641 -3.40 -29.66 0.09
C THR A 641 -2.29 -30.58 0.61
N MET A 642 -2.65 -31.65 1.32
CA MET A 642 -1.68 -32.63 1.81
C MET A 642 -1.01 -33.40 0.66
N SER A 643 -1.75 -33.75 -0.38
CA SER A 643 -1.22 -34.51 -1.53
C SER A 643 -0.32 -33.66 -2.44
N LEU A 644 -0.54 -32.35 -2.53
CA LEU A 644 0.22 -31.46 -3.42
C LEU A 644 1.41 -30.78 -2.74
N LEU A 645 1.35 -30.55 -1.42
CA LEU A 645 2.42 -29.85 -0.67
C LEU A 645 3.20 -30.77 0.26
N ALA A 646 2.53 -31.37 1.24
CA ALA A 646 3.17 -32.11 2.33
C ALA A 646 3.78 -33.44 1.88
N ALA A 647 3.01 -34.30 1.21
CA ALA A 647 3.46 -35.62 0.78
C ALA A 647 4.63 -35.56 -0.23
N PRO A 648 4.61 -34.69 -1.27
CA PRO A 648 5.73 -34.55 -2.19
C PRO A 648 6.99 -34.03 -1.49
N MET A 649 6.86 -33.13 -0.51
CA MET A 649 8.01 -32.64 0.26
C MET A 649 8.61 -33.74 1.15
N LYS A 650 7.79 -34.64 1.69
CA LYS A 650 8.29 -35.79 2.46
C LYS A 650 9.18 -36.70 1.61
N GLU A 651 8.78 -36.98 0.37
CA GLU A 651 9.58 -37.76 -0.58
C GLU A 651 10.86 -37.01 -1.00
N ALA A 652 10.75 -35.69 -1.19
CA ALA A 652 11.86 -34.85 -1.64
C ALA A 652 12.81 -34.38 -0.51
N ASN A 653 12.47 -34.59 0.77
CA ASN A 653 13.17 -34.02 1.94
C ASN A 653 14.68 -34.33 1.90
N SER A 654 15.06 -35.57 1.62
CA SER A 654 16.48 -35.97 1.57
C SER A 654 17.28 -35.18 0.52
N ASN A 655 16.67 -34.85 -0.61
CA ASN A 655 17.29 -34.05 -1.66
C ASN A 655 17.39 -32.57 -1.25
N MET A 656 16.36 -32.02 -0.61
CA MET A 656 16.37 -30.64 -0.09
C MET A 656 17.42 -30.47 0.99
N ALA A 657 17.43 -31.37 1.97
CA ALA A 657 18.41 -31.47 3.03
C ALA A 657 19.84 -31.54 2.47
N LYS A 658 20.10 -32.41 1.49
CA LYS A 658 21.41 -32.53 0.84
C LYS A 658 21.87 -31.22 0.19
N LYS A 659 20.97 -30.45 -0.42
CA LYS A 659 21.29 -29.15 -1.02
C LYS A 659 21.62 -28.10 0.04
N ALA A 660 20.81 -28.01 1.10
CA ALA A 660 21.06 -27.08 2.20
C ALA A 660 22.33 -27.44 2.98
N TYR A 661 22.56 -28.72 3.26
CA TYR A 661 23.81 -29.21 3.85
C TYR A 661 25.02 -28.84 2.98
N LYS A 662 24.94 -29.00 1.65
CA LYS A 662 26.01 -28.60 0.74
C LYS A 662 26.31 -27.10 0.85
N PHE A 663 25.28 -26.26 0.94
CA PHE A 663 25.43 -24.83 1.15
C PHE A 663 26.14 -24.53 2.49
N LEU A 664 25.66 -25.11 3.60
CA LEU A 664 26.28 -24.90 4.92
C LEU A 664 27.74 -25.40 4.95
N SER A 665 27.98 -26.63 4.54
CA SER A 665 29.30 -27.28 4.65
C SER A 665 30.35 -26.72 3.67
N LYS A 666 29.95 -26.26 2.48
CA LYS A 666 30.90 -25.78 1.45
C LYS A 666 30.99 -24.27 1.32
N GLU A 667 29.91 -23.53 1.56
CA GLU A 667 29.86 -22.07 1.38
C GLU A 667 29.89 -21.31 2.70
N VAL A 668 29.19 -21.78 3.74
CA VAL A 668 29.16 -21.08 5.04
C VAL A 668 30.37 -21.44 5.90
N ARG A 669 30.78 -22.72 5.90
CA ARG A 669 31.90 -23.22 6.71
C ARG A 669 33.25 -22.61 6.35
N ILE A 670 33.38 -21.93 5.20
CA ILE A 670 34.61 -21.21 4.84
C ILE A 670 34.72 -19.85 5.53
N TRP A 671 33.61 -19.28 6.02
CA TRP A 671 33.61 -17.96 6.63
C TRP A 671 34.25 -17.97 8.01
N HIS A 672 34.75 -16.80 8.42
CA HIS A 672 35.28 -16.60 9.76
C HIS A 672 34.18 -16.79 10.81
N TRP A 673 34.56 -17.25 12.00
CA TRP A 673 33.59 -17.59 13.05
C TRP A 673 32.80 -16.35 13.51
N CYS A 674 33.39 -15.15 13.50
CA CYS A 674 32.69 -13.89 13.79
C CYS A 674 31.56 -13.63 12.79
N THR A 675 31.82 -13.83 11.50
CA THR A 675 30.79 -13.69 10.46
C THR A 675 29.66 -14.67 10.69
N ILE A 676 29.97 -15.95 10.99
CA ILE A 676 28.95 -16.97 11.31
C ILE A 676 28.12 -16.54 12.52
N LYS A 677 28.76 -16.07 13.59
CA LYS A 677 28.10 -15.53 14.80
C LYS A 677 27.17 -14.36 14.47
N ALA A 678 27.57 -13.47 13.55
CA ALA A 678 26.73 -12.36 13.09
C ALA A 678 25.46 -12.82 12.36
N PHE A 679 25.53 -13.88 11.54
CA PHE A 679 24.35 -14.47 10.91
C PHE A 679 23.43 -15.18 11.91
N ILE A 680 24.00 -15.94 12.87
CA ILE A 680 23.22 -16.64 13.91
C ILE A 680 22.36 -15.65 14.71
N ARG A 681 22.98 -14.56 15.19
CA ARG A 681 22.29 -13.48 15.94
C ARG A 681 21.14 -12.83 15.17
N ARG A 682 21.13 -12.94 13.84
CA ARG A 682 20.18 -12.30 12.93
C ARG A 682 19.27 -13.32 12.21
N GLY A 683 19.11 -14.52 12.78
CA GLY A 683 18.22 -15.53 12.22
C GLY A 683 18.59 -15.95 10.80
N GLY A 684 19.88 -15.89 10.45
CA GLY A 684 20.39 -16.26 9.13
C GLY A 684 20.40 -15.16 8.07
N LYS A 685 20.10 -13.89 8.41
CA LYS A 685 20.20 -12.74 7.48
C LYS A 685 21.30 -11.79 7.90
N TYR A 686 22.26 -11.53 7.01
CA TYR A 686 23.33 -10.58 7.32
C TYR A 686 23.92 -9.97 6.04
N GLN A 687 24.36 -8.71 6.15
CA GLN A 687 24.93 -7.95 5.04
C GLN A 687 26.21 -7.27 5.48
N SER A 688 27.29 -7.47 4.73
CA SER A 688 28.54 -6.70 4.86
C SER A 688 29.19 -6.49 3.50
N LYS A 689 30.22 -5.64 3.40
CA LYS A 689 31.00 -5.51 2.17
C LYS A 689 31.75 -6.81 1.82
N VAL A 690 32.06 -7.62 2.82
CA VAL A 690 32.85 -8.86 2.66
C VAL A 690 32.01 -10.00 2.08
N VAL A 691 30.79 -10.21 2.58
CA VAL A 691 29.92 -11.32 2.14
C VAL A 691 28.75 -10.87 1.24
N GLY A 692 28.55 -9.57 1.07
CA GLY A 692 27.39 -9.00 0.39
C GLY A 692 26.11 -9.19 1.21
N HIS A 693 24.96 -8.86 0.61
CA HIS A 693 23.67 -9.17 1.21
C HIS A 693 23.38 -10.67 1.08
N GLN A 694 23.22 -11.38 2.20
CA GLN A 694 22.99 -12.82 2.21
C GLN A 694 21.83 -13.17 3.14
N SER A 695 21.03 -14.13 2.70
CA SER A 695 20.08 -14.85 3.55
C SER A 695 20.37 -16.35 3.43
N TRP A 696 20.72 -16.96 4.56
CA TRP A 696 20.89 -18.41 4.68
C TRP A 696 19.56 -19.13 4.48
N ASN A 697 18.51 -18.67 5.14
CA ASN A 697 17.18 -19.26 5.02
C ASN A 697 16.70 -19.23 3.57
N ALA A 698 16.76 -18.08 2.89
CA ALA A 698 16.38 -17.95 1.49
C ALA A 698 17.17 -18.90 0.60
N LYS A 699 18.49 -19.00 0.79
CA LYS A 699 19.35 -19.92 0.01
C LYS A 699 19.01 -21.39 0.28
N MET A 700 18.82 -21.77 1.54
CA MET A 700 18.51 -23.15 1.94
C MET A 700 17.11 -23.58 1.49
N MET A 701 16.11 -22.70 1.60
CA MET A 701 14.73 -22.98 1.24
C MET A 701 14.45 -22.87 -0.26
N LEU A 702 15.25 -22.12 -1.03
CA LEU A 702 15.00 -21.87 -2.45
C LEU A 702 14.72 -23.13 -3.28
N PRO A 703 15.45 -24.25 -3.12
CA PRO A 703 15.13 -25.49 -3.84
C PRO A 703 13.74 -26.05 -3.48
N ALA A 704 13.34 -25.95 -2.21
CA ALA A 704 12.06 -26.42 -1.72
C ALA A 704 10.92 -25.48 -2.16
N ALA A 705 11.12 -24.16 -2.10
CA ALA A 705 10.17 -23.16 -2.61
C ALA A 705 9.92 -23.34 -4.12
N LYS A 706 10.98 -23.49 -4.93
CA LYS A 706 10.87 -23.79 -6.37
C LYS A 706 10.18 -25.14 -6.66
N PHE A 707 10.35 -26.12 -5.77
CA PHE A 707 9.68 -27.40 -5.91
C PHE A 707 8.18 -27.28 -5.64
N MET A 708 7.79 -26.47 -4.66
CA MET A 708 6.39 -26.21 -4.33
C MET A 708 5.71 -25.25 -5.30
N SER A 709 6.45 -24.44 -6.07
CA SER A 709 5.87 -23.35 -6.86
C SER A 709 4.83 -23.81 -7.88
N SER A 710 5.01 -25.00 -8.47
CA SER A 710 4.06 -25.59 -9.43
C SER A 710 2.78 -26.11 -8.78
N ALA A 711 2.82 -26.41 -7.48
CA ALA A 711 1.67 -26.95 -6.75
C ALA A 711 0.61 -25.87 -6.46
N TRP A 712 0.99 -24.60 -6.37
CA TRP A 712 0.05 -23.51 -6.06
C TRP A 712 -1.05 -23.34 -7.11
N ASP A 713 -0.68 -23.35 -8.39
CA ASP A 713 -1.63 -23.18 -9.50
C ASP A 713 -2.56 -24.40 -9.66
N GLU A 714 -2.10 -25.60 -9.31
CA GLU A 714 -2.96 -26.78 -9.24
C GLU A 714 -3.89 -26.69 -8.03
N LEU A 715 -3.38 -26.29 -6.86
CA LEU A 715 -4.15 -26.23 -5.63
C LEU A 715 -5.31 -25.23 -5.73
N ILE A 716 -5.08 -24.06 -6.32
CA ILE A 716 -6.16 -23.08 -6.54
C ILE A 716 -7.20 -23.59 -7.54
N ARG A 717 -6.80 -24.37 -8.56
CA ARG A 717 -7.74 -25.01 -9.49
C ARG A 717 -8.56 -26.11 -8.81
N LYS A 718 -7.95 -26.91 -7.95
CA LYS A 718 -8.62 -27.95 -7.17
C LYS A 718 -9.59 -27.35 -6.17
N GLU A 719 -9.20 -26.27 -5.51
CA GLU A 719 -10.07 -25.54 -4.60
C GLU A 719 -11.28 -24.94 -5.35
N ASP A 720 -11.06 -24.28 -6.49
CA ASP A 720 -12.16 -23.73 -7.30
C ASP A 720 -13.14 -24.81 -7.76
N ALA A 721 -12.65 -25.99 -8.14
CA ALA A 721 -13.49 -27.13 -8.47
C ALA A 721 -14.31 -27.62 -7.26
N ALA A 722 -13.69 -27.74 -6.08
CA ALA A 722 -14.36 -28.13 -4.85
C ALA A 722 -15.40 -27.08 -4.41
N ASN A 723 -15.08 -25.78 -4.53
CA ASN A 723 -15.97 -24.68 -4.21
C ASN A 723 -17.19 -24.64 -5.15
N LYS A 724 -17.01 -24.92 -6.45
CA LYS A 724 -18.12 -25.05 -7.41
C LYS A 724 -19.08 -26.18 -7.04
N VAL A 725 -18.56 -27.33 -6.60
CA VAL A 725 -19.38 -28.45 -6.13
C VAL A 725 -20.12 -28.07 -4.85
N PHE A 726 -19.45 -27.38 -3.91
CA PHE A 726 -20.06 -26.86 -2.70
C PHE A 726 -21.22 -25.91 -3.04
N PHE A 727 -20.96 -24.88 -3.86
CA PHE A 727 -21.97 -23.93 -4.31
C PHE A 727 -23.16 -24.61 -5.00
N ALA A 728 -22.90 -25.51 -5.94
CA ALA A 728 -23.95 -26.25 -6.64
C ALA A 728 -24.84 -27.04 -5.67
N THR A 729 -24.24 -27.67 -4.65
CA THR A 729 -24.97 -28.41 -3.61
C THR A 729 -25.92 -27.49 -2.83
N ILE A 730 -25.47 -26.28 -2.46
CA ILE A 730 -26.30 -25.32 -1.74
C ILE A 730 -27.43 -24.77 -2.63
N VAL A 731 -27.14 -24.48 -3.90
CA VAL A 731 -28.16 -24.04 -4.87
C VAL A 731 -29.20 -25.14 -5.12
N THR A 732 -28.79 -26.41 -5.20
CA THR A 732 -29.72 -27.54 -5.31
C THR A 732 -30.59 -27.67 -4.05
N ALA A 733 -30.03 -27.45 -2.85
CA ALA A 733 -30.81 -27.44 -1.61
C ALA A 733 -31.87 -26.33 -1.59
N LEU A 734 -31.51 -25.14 -2.09
CA LEU A 734 -32.44 -24.03 -2.25
C LEU A 734 -33.58 -24.39 -3.22
N GLY A 735 -33.26 -25.03 -4.36
CA GLY A 735 -34.28 -25.53 -5.30
C GLY A 735 -35.19 -26.59 -4.68
N GLY A 736 -34.64 -27.49 -3.86
CA GLY A 736 -35.41 -28.50 -3.12
C GLY A 736 -36.39 -27.91 -2.10
N THR A 737 -36.14 -26.67 -1.63
CA THR A 737 -37.06 -25.97 -0.71
C THR A 737 -38.44 -25.76 -1.36
N LEU A 738 -38.50 -25.50 -2.67
CA LEU A 738 -39.78 -25.35 -3.39
C LEU A 738 -40.65 -26.61 -3.26
N GLU A 739 -40.05 -27.79 -3.39
CA GLU A 739 -40.78 -29.05 -3.25
C GLU A 739 -41.20 -29.29 -1.80
N ASP A 740 -40.32 -28.97 -0.84
CA ASP A 740 -40.59 -29.15 0.59
C ASP A 740 -41.71 -28.21 1.11
N VAL A 741 -41.97 -27.07 0.46
CA VAL A 741 -43.01 -26.09 0.87
C VAL A 741 -44.20 -26.00 -0.10
N LYS A 742 -44.27 -26.88 -1.11
CA LYS A 742 -45.29 -26.84 -2.17
C LYS A 742 -46.73 -26.92 -1.64
N GLU A 743 -47.01 -27.89 -0.77
CA GLU A 743 -48.36 -28.07 -0.19
C GLU A 743 -48.82 -26.82 0.62
N PRO A 744 -48.01 -26.27 1.56
CA PRO A 744 -48.32 -25.00 2.20
C PRO A 744 -48.57 -23.83 1.24
N MET A 745 -47.79 -23.73 0.16
CA MET A 745 -47.96 -22.66 -0.84
C MET A 745 -49.29 -22.77 -1.59
N GLU A 746 -49.68 -23.98 -1.99
CA GLU A 746 -50.95 -24.25 -2.67
C GLU A 746 -52.14 -23.92 -1.76
N LEU A 747 -52.05 -24.30 -0.47
CA LEU A 747 -53.07 -23.95 0.54
C LEU A 747 -53.24 -22.43 0.68
N MET A 748 -52.15 -21.66 0.65
CA MET A 748 -52.16 -20.19 0.72
C MET A 748 -52.46 -19.51 -0.61
N GLN A 749 -52.68 -20.26 -1.70
CA GLN A 749 -52.91 -19.75 -3.05
C GLN A 749 -51.76 -18.87 -3.58
N ILE A 750 -50.52 -19.14 -3.17
CA ILE A 750 -49.34 -18.41 -3.67
C ILE A 750 -48.98 -18.93 -5.07
N PRO A 751 -48.92 -18.06 -6.10
CA PRO A 751 -48.53 -18.49 -7.45
C PRO A 751 -47.11 -19.08 -7.50
N LYS A 752 -46.95 -20.21 -8.20
CA LYS A 752 -45.65 -20.88 -8.35
C LYS A 752 -44.57 -19.96 -8.95
N GLU A 753 -44.93 -19.15 -9.94
CA GLU A 753 -44.02 -18.19 -10.60
C GLU A 753 -43.47 -17.14 -9.62
N GLN A 754 -44.30 -16.69 -8.68
CA GLN A 754 -43.92 -15.72 -7.67
C GLN A 754 -42.89 -16.30 -6.69
N PHE A 755 -43.11 -17.54 -6.25
CA PHE A 755 -42.17 -18.23 -5.38
C PHE A 755 -40.85 -18.58 -6.11
N GLN A 756 -40.92 -18.91 -7.40
CA GLN A 756 -39.71 -19.12 -8.20
C GLN A 756 -38.87 -17.84 -8.28
N THR A 757 -39.51 -16.70 -8.57
CA THR A 757 -38.83 -15.38 -8.59
C THR A 757 -38.21 -15.05 -7.24
N PHE A 758 -38.91 -15.40 -6.15
CA PHE A 758 -38.38 -15.28 -4.80
C PHE A 758 -37.11 -16.14 -4.59
N LEU A 759 -37.13 -17.43 -4.97
CA LEU A 759 -35.95 -18.30 -4.86
C LEU A 759 -34.79 -17.84 -5.75
N ASP A 760 -35.07 -17.33 -6.94
CA ASP A 760 -34.05 -16.78 -7.84
C ASP A 760 -33.34 -15.57 -7.19
N ALA A 761 -34.07 -14.73 -6.46
CA ALA A 761 -33.49 -13.66 -5.64
C ALA A 761 -32.59 -14.21 -4.50
N GLN A 762 -32.97 -15.34 -3.87
CA GLN A 762 -32.11 -16.00 -2.87
C GLN A 762 -30.83 -16.57 -3.50
N LYS A 763 -30.91 -17.09 -4.74
CA LYS A 763 -29.75 -17.57 -5.49
C LYS A 763 -28.76 -16.45 -5.81
N HIS A 764 -29.23 -15.24 -6.09
CA HIS A 764 -28.36 -14.06 -6.20
C HIS A 764 -27.61 -13.76 -4.88
N GLY A 765 -28.32 -13.86 -3.75
CA GLY A 765 -27.71 -13.74 -2.42
C GLY A 765 -26.61 -14.79 -2.19
N LEU A 766 -26.90 -16.06 -2.49
CA LEU A 766 -25.91 -17.15 -2.41
C LEU A 766 -24.71 -16.91 -3.32
N THR A 767 -24.94 -16.45 -4.55
CA THR A 767 -23.85 -16.15 -5.50
C THR A 767 -22.94 -15.06 -4.95
N SER A 768 -23.51 -14.03 -4.32
CA SER A 768 -22.77 -12.92 -3.72
C SER A 768 -21.89 -13.41 -2.55
N VAL A 769 -22.46 -14.13 -1.57
CA VAL A 769 -21.70 -14.60 -0.40
C VAL A 769 -20.58 -15.58 -0.77
N PHE A 770 -20.79 -16.44 -1.78
CA PHE A 770 -19.73 -17.31 -2.31
C PHE A 770 -18.64 -16.54 -3.06
N THR A 771 -18.99 -15.44 -3.73
CA THR A 771 -18.00 -14.55 -4.37
C THR A 771 -17.13 -13.87 -3.32
N THR A 772 -17.73 -13.31 -2.27
CA THR A 772 -17.00 -12.71 -1.13
C THR A 772 -16.09 -13.72 -0.44
N TYR A 773 -16.57 -14.95 -0.21
CA TYR A 773 -15.74 -16.04 0.31
C TYR A 773 -14.52 -16.30 -0.57
N LYS A 774 -14.72 -16.42 -1.88
CA LYS A 774 -13.65 -16.72 -2.83
C LYS A 774 -12.58 -15.64 -2.85
N GLU A 775 -12.97 -14.36 -2.84
CA GLU A 775 -12.03 -13.25 -2.80
C GLU A 775 -11.18 -13.25 -1.53
N GLU A 776 -11.80 -13.48 -0.37
CA GLU A 776 -11.09 -13.58 0.91
C GLU A 776 -10.18 -14.82 0.95
N PHE A 777 -10.66 -15.98 0.49
CA PHE A 777 -9.85 -17.19 0.39
C PHE A 777 -8.62 -16.98 -0.49
N VAL A 778 -8.78 -16.40 -1.69
CA VAL A 778 -7.65 -16.11 -2.60
C VAL A 778 -6.64 -15.17 -1.93
N LYS A 779 -7.09 -14.14 -1.21
CA LYS A 779 -6.19 -13.25 -0.44
C LYS A 779 -5.40 -14.02 0.61
N GLN A 780 -6.06 -14.85 1.42
CA GLN A 780 -5.40 -15.65 2.44
C GLN A 780 -4.46 -16.70 1.83
N PHE A 781 -4.85 -17.31 0.71
CA PHE A 781 -4.02 -18.24 -0.05
C PHE A 781 -2.73 -17.58 -0.53
N GLN A 782 -2.81 -16.38 -1.13
CA GLN A 782 -1.63 -15.63 -1.57
C GLN A 782 -0.73 -15.23 -0.40
N ASN A 783 -1.32 -14.88 0.76
CA ASN A 783 -0.53 -14.62 1.98
C ASN A 783 0.22 -15.89 2.45
N VAL A 784 -0.42 -17.06 2.41
CA VAL A 784 0.23 -18.33 2.76
C VAL A 784 1.34 -18.68 1.76
N LYS A 785 1.10 -18.50 0.46
CA LYS A 785 2.14 -18.66 -0.58
C LYS A 785 3.33 -17.74 -0.32
N TYR A 786 3.10 -16.45 -0.11
CA TYR A 786 4.15 -15.46 0.22
C TYR A 786 4.99 -15.92 1.44
N THR A 787 4.33 -16.26 2.54
CA THR A 787 4.98 -16.72 3.79
C THR A 787 5.74 -18.05 3.63
N THR A 788 5.39 -18.83 2.60
CA THR A 788 6.08 -20.09 2.27
C THR A 788 7.33 -19.85 1.41
N GLU A 789 7.28 -18.89 0.48
CA GLU A 789 8.31 -18.70 -0.55
C GLU A 789 9.31 -17.60 -0.24
N LYS A 790 9.01 -16.72 0.72
CA LYS A 790 9.86 -15.60 1.11
C LYS A 790 10.45 -15.82 2.50
N ASP A 791 11.69 -15.36 2.65
CA ASP A 791 12.39 -15.36 3.93
C ASP A 791 12.14 -14.03 4.63
N ASP A 792 11.07 -13.97 5.41
CA ASP A 792 10.71 -12.91 6.33
C ASP A 792 10.53 -13.47 7.76
N ASP A 793 10.32 -12.61 8.74
CA ASP A 793 10.20 -13.04 10.14
C ASP A 793 8.93 -13.86 10.43
N GLU A 794 7.94 -13.77 9.55
CA GLU A 794 6.72 -14.58 9.58
C GLU A 794 6.86 -15.89 8.78
N GLY A 795 7.89 -15.99 7.94
CA GLY A 795 8.16 -17.07 7.01
C GLY A 795 8.25 -18.44 7.68
N TYR A 796 7.61 -19.44 7.09
CA TYR A 796 7.50 -20.76 7.74
C TYR A 796 8.85 -21.47 7.88
N PHE A 797 9.75 -21.31 6.89
CA PHE A 797 11.10 -21.85 6.98
C PHE A 797 11.92 -21.12 8.06
N ALA A 798 11.85 -19.79 8.11
CA ALA A 798 12.53 -19.00 9.13
C ALA A 798 12.07 -19.39 10.55
N LYS A 799 10.76 -19.55 10.77
CA LYS A 799 10.20 -20.07 12.03
C LYS A 799 10.70 -21.47 12.37
N ALA A 800 10.84 -22.35 11.38
CA ALA A 800 11.40 -23.69 11.59
C ALA A 800 12.90 -23.69 11.91
N MET A 801 13.63 -22.63 11.55
CA MET A 801 15.04 -22.41 11.86
C MET A 801 15.27 -21.59 13.14
N GLN A 802 14.28 -20.84 13.61
CA GLN A 802 14.44 -19.89 14.72
C GLN A 802 15.05 -20.53 15.98
N LYS A 803 14.48 -21.65 16.42
CA LYS A 803 14.96 -22.37 17.63
C LYS A 803 16.44 -22.75 17.51
N ILE A 804 16.90 -23.19 16.33
CA ILE A 804 18.30 -23.59 16.17
C ILE A 804 19.25 -22.40 16.19
N TYR A 805 18.81 -21.23 15.71
CA TYR A 805 19.56 -19.99 15.82
C TYR A 805 19.67 -19.52 17.26
N GLU A 806 18.56 -19.52 18.02
CA GLU A 806 18.54 -19.15 19.43
C GLU A 806 19.47 -20.05 20.27
N GLU A 807 19.41 -21.37 20.04
CA GLU A 807 20.29 -22.29 20.77
C GLU A 807 21.76 -22.18 20.32
N ALA A 808 22.04 -21.76 19.08
CA ALA A 808 23.40 -21.54 18.60
C ALA A 808 23.98 -20.20 19.10
N GLU A 809 23.13 -19.19 19.28
CA GLU A 809 23.52 -17.87 19.81
C GLU A 809 24.07 -17.98 21.24
N GLY A 810 23.51 -18.88 22.06
CA GLY A 810 23.97 -19.13 23.43
C GLY A 810 25.32 -19.85 23.54
N MET A 811 25.93 -20.30 22.44
CA MET A 811 27.20 -21.04 22.47
C MET A 811 28.42 -20.12 22.57
N LYS A 812 29.42 -20.51 23.37
CA LYS A 812 30.68 -19.77 23.58
C LYS A 812 31.89 -20.73 23.61
N GLY A 813 33.11 -20.21 23.45
CA GLY A 813 34.37 -20.95 23.66
C GLY A 813 35.12 -21.39 22.40
N THR A 814 36.31 -21.99 22.61
CA THR A 814 37.18 -22.51 21.55
C THR A 814 36.50 -23.65 20.80
N GLY A 815 36.36 -23.52 19.47
CA GLY A 815 35.62 -24.49 18.64
C GLY A 815 34.17 -24.08 18.33
N TYR A 816 33.74 -22.86 18.69
CA TYR A 816 32.41 -22.30 18.40
C TYR A 816 31.93 -22.59 16.97
N LYS A 817 32.79 -22.31 15.97
CA LYS A 817 32.46 -22.50 14.57
C LYS A 817 32.08 -23.94 14.24
N ASP A 818 32.88 -24.91 14.66
CA ASP A 818 32.60 -26.32 14.37
C ASP A 818 31.33 -26.78 15.08
N ALA A 819 31.16 -26.40 16.35
CA ALA A 819 29.97 -26.74 17.13
C ALA A 819 28.68 -26.20 16.51
N VAL A 820 28.63 -24.90 16.18
CA VAL A 820 27.46 -24.25 15.58
C VAL A 820 27.16 -24.82 14.19
N MET A 821 28.18 -24.98 13.35
CA MET A 821 27.99 -25.50 12.00
C MET A 821 27.50 -26.94 12.02
N SER A 822 28.07 -27.82 12.86
CA SER A 822 27.59 -29.19 13.01
C SER A 822 26.14 -29.25 13.48
N LYS A 823 25.72 -28.31 14.33
CA LYS A 823 24.33 -28.23 14.81
C LYS A 823 23.36 -27.81 13.70
N LEU A 824 23.70 -26.77 12.93
CA LEU A 824 22.91 -26.35 11.77
C LEU A 824 22.84 -27.45 10.71
N GLU A 825 23.98 -28.07 10.40
CA GLU A 825 24.08 -29.17 9.44
C GLU A 825 23.24 -30.39 9.85
N HIS A 826 23.20 -30.71 11.15
CA HIS A 826 22.33 -31.75 11.68
C HIS A 826 20.85 -31.35 11.55
N HIS A 827 20.49 -30.13 11.96
CA HIS A 827 19.10 -29.64 11.94
C HIS A 827 18.47 -29.69 10.54
N VAL A 828 19.21 -29.28 9.50
CA VAL A 828 18.68 -29.33 8.12
C VAL A 828 18.64 -30.74 7.53
N ASN A 829 19.30 -31.72 8.14
CA ASN A 829 19.35 -33.12 7.70
C ASN A 829 18.42 -34.06 8.49
N ILE A 830 17.58 -33.53 9.38
CA ILE A 830 16.61 -34.33 10.12
C ILE A 830 15.71 -35.10 9.13
N PRO A 831 15.59 -36.43 9.24
CA PRO A 831 14.79 -37.23 8.31
C PRO A 831 13.30 -37.34 8.70
N SER A 832 12.92 -36.78 9.85
CA SER A 832 11.55 -36.78 10.37
C SER A 832 10.78 -35.51 10.02
N ASP A 833 9.51 -35.47 10.44
CA ASP A 833 8.63 -34.30 10.32
C ASP A 833 9.19 -33.05 11.03
N ASP A 834 10.25 -33.20 11.84
CA ASP A 834 10.95 -32.08 12.47
C ASP A 834 11.90 -31.32 11.54
N SER A 835 12.19 -31.85 10.35
CA SER A 835 12.95 -31.18 9.30
C SER A 835 12.38 -29.79 8.99
N PRO A 836 13.21 -28.76 8.79
CA PRO A 836 12.72 -27.43 8.45
C PRO A 836 11.95 -27.41 7.11
N PHE A 837 12.28 -28.30 6.16
CA PHE A 837 11.57 -28.40 4.87
C PHE A 837 10.19 -29.03 5.02
N MET A 838 10.09 -30.10 5.82
CA MET A 838 8.82 -30.76 6.09
C MET A 838 7.92 -29.88 6.97
N LYS A 839 8.48 -29.22 7.99
CA LYS A 839 7.77 -28.20 8.78
C LYS A 839 7.24 -27.08 7.90
N MET A 840 8.05 -26.56 6.97
CA MET A 840 7.60 -25.55 6.02
C MET A 840 6.38 -26.05 5.22
N ALA A 841 6.48 -27.19 4.54
CA ALA A 841 5.38 -27.72 3.71
C ALA A 841 4.12 -28.10 4.52
N ASN A 842 4.30 -28.75 5.68
CA ASN A 842 3.19 -29.10 6.58
C ASN A 842 2.51 -27.85 7.14
N THR A 843 3.29 -26.82 7.50
CA THR A 843 2.76 -25.55 7.97
C THR A 843 1.98 -24.86 6.85
N SER A 844 2.54 -24.77 5.64
CA SER A 844 1.82 -24.24 4.47
C SER A 844 0.49 -24.95 4.26
N ALA A 845 0.48 -26.29 4.29
CA ALA A 845 -0.73 -27.08 4.11
C ALA A 845 -1.77 -26.80 5.21
N SER A 846 -1.35 -26.85 6.47
CA SER A 846 -2.22 -26.59 7.62
C SER A 846 -2.78 -25.16 7.62
N GLN A 847 -2.00 -24.17 7.19
CA GLN A 847 -2.43 -22.78 7.16
C GLN A 847 -3.46 -22.55 6.06
N ILE A 848 -3.35 -23.16 4.89
CA ILE A 848 -4.40 -23.08 3.85
C ILE A 848 -5.71 -23.64 4.38
N CYS A 849 -5.68 -24.84 4.98
CA CYS A 849 -6.87 -25.47 5.56
C CYS A 849 -7.46 -24.60 6.68
N ARG A 850 -6.63 -24.10 7.60
CA ARG A 850 -7.08 -23.24 8.71
C ARG A 850 -7.74 -21.96 8.20
N ARG A 851 -7.16 -21.32 7.19
CA ARG A 851 -7.71 -20.09 6.60
C ARG A 851 -9.01 -20.36 5.84
N ALA A 852 -9.10 -21.48 5.12
CA ALA A 852 -10.32 -21.92 4.47
C ALA A 852 -11.45 -22.17 5.48
N VAL A 853 -11.16 -22.90 6.57
CA VAL A 853 -12.11 -23.16 7.66
C VAL A 853 -12.63 -21.85 8.23
N GLY A 854 -11.73 -20.92 8.60
CA GLY A 854 -12.11 -19.62 9.14
C GLY A 854 -12.99 -18.80 8.18
N ALA A 855 -12.63 -18.72 6.90
CA ALA A 855 -13.42 -17.99 5.90
C ALA A 855 -14.77 -18.68 5.60
N SER A 856 -14.80 -20.01 5.57
CA SER A 856 -16.00 -20.78 5.24
C SER A 856 -17.03 -20.76 6.37
N GLU A 857 -16.60 -20.50 7.60
CA GLU A 857 -17.53 -20.38 8.73
C GLU A 857 -18.40 -19.13 8.60
N ILE A 858 -17.82 -18.02 8.13
CA ILE A 858 -18.57 -16.81 7.77
C ILE A 858 -19.55 -17.12 6.63
N LEU A 859 -19.08 -17.81 5.58
CA LEU A 859 -19.93 -18.25 4.47
C LEU A 859 -21.10 -19.13 4.95
N ARG A 860 -20.86 -20.04 5.90
CA ARG A 860 -21.88 -20.91 6.49
C ARG A 860 -22.92 -20.09 7.24
N GLU A 861 -22.48 -19.15 8.07
CA GLU A 861 -23.38 -18.24 8.78
C GLU A 861 -24.25 -17.44 7.82
N ASP A 862 -23.68 -16.92 6.74
CA ASP A 862 -24.40 -16.13 5.75
C ASP A 862 -25.36 -16.99 4.91
N CYS A 863 -24.96 -18.21 4.52
CA CYS A 863 -25.89 -19.18 3.93
C CYS A 863 -27.05 -19.47 4.88
N ASN A 864 -26.76 -19.74 6.17
CA ASN A 864 -27.78 -20.00 7.17
C ASN A 864 -28.72 -18.80 7.36
N LYS A 865 -28.22 -17.56 7.32
CA LYS A 865 -29.06 -16.35 7.36
C LYS A 865 -29.99 -16.28 6.15
N ILE A 866 -29.50 -16.57 4.95
CA ILE A 866 -30.32 -16.60 3.72
C ILE A 866 -31.43 -17.65 3.84
N PHE A 867 -31.10 -18.89 4.21
CA PHE A 867 -32.12 -19.94 4.39
C PHE A 867 -33.12 -19.61 5.51
N LYS A 868 -32.66 -19.08 6.66
CA LYS A 868 -33.56 -18.61 7.72
C LYS A 868 -34.47 -17.49 7.24
N GLN A 869 -33.98 -16.55 6.44
CA GLN A 869 -34.78 -15.45 5.90
C GLN A 869 -35.94 -15.96 5.05
N ILE A 870 -35.72 -17.01 4.24
CA ILE A 870 -36.80 -17.67 3.50
C ILE A 870 -37.93 -18.03 4.46
N PHE A 871 -37.66 -18.89 5.44
CA PHE A 871 -38.72 -19.35 6.34
C PHE A 871 -39.25 -18.28 7.29
N ASN A 872 -38.46 -17.25 7.64
CA ASN A 872 -38.95 -16.13 8.44
C ASN A 872 -39.93 -15.25 7.64
N GLN A 873 -39.64 -14.98 6.37
CA GLN A 873 -40.53 -14.22 5.48
C GLN A 873 -41.83 -14.99 5.22
N PHE A 874 -41.78 -16.33 5.09
CA PHE A 874 -42.98 -17.17 5.02
C PHE A 874 -43.69 -17.36 6.38
N GLY A 875 -42.95 -17.40 7.48
CA GLY A 875 -43.49 -17.55 8.84
C GLY A 875 -44.31 -16.34 9.29
N CYS A 876 -43.95 -15.12 8.85
CA CYS A 876 -44.78 -13.93 9.06
C CYS A 876 -46.12 -14.04 8.31
N MET A 877 -46.21 -14.88 7.27
CA MET A 877 -47.46 -15.10 6.53
C MET A 877 -48.43 -16.07 7.19
N LEU A 878 -47.96 -16.76 8.22
CA LEU A 878 -48.69 -17.76 9.00
C LEU A 878 -49.18 -17.21 10.33
N ASP A 879 -49.08 -15.89 10.53
CA ASP A 879 -49.60 -15.22 11.71
C ASP A 879 -51.13 -15.36 11.77
N ASN A 880 -51.61 -16.06 12.81
CA ASN A 880 -53.01 -16.42 13.01
C ASN A 880 -53.74 -15.45 13.95
N THR A 881 -53.15 -14.29 14.25
CA THR A 881 -53.76 -13.29 15.14
C THR A 881 -55.09 -12.81 14.56
N PRO A 882 -56.19 -12.79 15.34
CA PRO A 882 -57.50 -12.30 14.89
C PRO A 882 -57.46 -10.84 14.44
N ASP A 883 -58.02 -10.54 13.26
CA ASP A 883 -58.17 -9.17 12.74
C ASP A 883 -59.56 -8.61 13.11
N ASP A 884 -59.79 -8.42 14.41
CA ASP A 884 -61.12 -8.11 14.96
C ASP A 884 -61.66 -6.74 14.49
N ASP A 885 -60.79 -5.80 14.12
CA ASP A 885 -61.16 -4.46 13.62
C ASP A 885 -61.05 -4.30 12.10
N GLY A 886 -60.62 -5.34 11.37
CA GLY A 886 -60.48 -5.36 9.91
C GLY A 886 -59.32 -4.52 9.37
N SER A 887 -58.48 -3.96 10.25
CA SER A 887 -57.37 -3.08 9.85
C SER A 887 -56.29 -3.81 9.05
N VAL A 888 -56.01 -5.08 9.39
CA VAL A 888 -55.02 -5.89 8.67
C VAL A 888 -55.53 -6.22 7.26
N ALA A 889 -56.79 -6.59 7.12
CA ALA A 889 -57.43 -6.83 5.83
C ALA A 889 -57.40 -5.58 4.92
N GLU A 890 -57.68 -4.40 5.47
CA GLU A 890 -57.63 -3.14 4.71
C GLU A 890 -56.22 -2.84 4.19
N VAL A 891 -55.20 -3.01 5.03
CA VAL A 891 -53.79 -2.81 4.65
C VAL A 891 -53.36 -3.85 3.62
N LYS A 892 -53.76 -5.11 3.75
CA LYS A 892 -53.50 -6.16 2.74
C LYS A 892 -54.06 -5.78 1.37
N VAL A 893 -55.29 -5.28 1.28
CA VAL A 893 -55.89 -4.85 0.00
C VAL A 893 -55.13 -3.67 -0.61
N LYS A 894 -54.71 -2.69 0.20
CA LYS A 894 -53.89 -1.55 -0.25
C LYS A 894 -52.52 -2.02 -0.77
N LEU A 895 -51.84 -2.87 -0.01
CA LEU A 895 -50.54 -3.44 -0.38
C LEU A 895 -50.63 -4.32 -1.63
N ALA A 896 -51.64 -5.18 -1.75
CA ALA A 896 -51.82 -6.04 -2.92
C ALA A 896 -51.92 -5.22 -4.22
N LYS A 897 -52.63 -4.09 -4.20
CA LYS A 897 -52.71 -3.16 -5.34
C LYS A 897 -51.38 -2.47 -5.62
N PHE A 898 -50.76 -1.90 -4.58
CA PHE A 898 -49.49 -1.18 -4.71
C PHE A 898 -48.35 -2.08 -5.22
N LEU A 899 -48.26 -3.31 -4.72
CA LEU A 899 -47.14 -4.23 -5.00
C LEU A 899 -47.14 -4.77 -6.43
N VAL A 900 -48.28 -4.73 -7.14
CA VAL A 900 -48.34 -5.06 -8.58
C VAL A 900 -47.55 -4.03 -9.40
N ASP A 901 -47.75 -2.75 -9.12
CA ASP A 901 -47.01 -1.68 -9.78
C ASP A 901 -45.54 -1.66 -9.33
N ALA A 902 -45.30 -1.88 -8.03
CA ALA A 902 -43.96 -1.91 -7.46
C ALA A 902 -43.09 -3.00 -8.09
N GLU A 903 -43.61 -4.21 -8.28
CA GLU A 903 -42.91 -5.31 -8.96
C GLU A 903 -42.55 -4.95 -10.41
N LYS A 904 -43.49 -4.34 -11.14
CA LYS A 904 -43.27 -3.95 -12.54
C LYS A 904 -42.17 -2.90 -12.65
N GLU A 905 -42.17 -1.89 -11.79
CA GLU A 905 -41.12 -0.88 -11.75
C GLU A 905 -39.78 -1.49 -11.31
N LEU A 906 -39.79 -2.37 -10.31
CA LEU A 906 -38.59 -3.07 -9.84
C LEU A 906 -37.94 -3.90 -10.95
N LYS A 907 -38.74 -4.60 -11.75
CA LYS A 907 -38.25 -5.36 -12.91
C LYS A 907 -37.56 -4.46 -13.94
N LYS A 908 -38.16 -3.32 -14.29
CA LYS A 908 -37.54 -2.34 -15.20
C LYS A 908 -36.23 -1.79 -14.64
N MET A 909 -36.20 -1.50 -13.33
CA MET A 909 -34.98 -1.04 -12.66
C MET A 909 -33.87 -2.08 -12.75
N VAL A 910 -34.16 -3.36 -12.46
CA VAL A 910 -33.18 -4.45 -12.60
C VAL A 910 -32.69 -4.57 -14.04
N GLU A 911 -33.59 -4.56 -15.04
CA GLU A 911 -33.20 -4.60 -16.45
C GLU A 911 -32.29 -3.41 -16.85
N ARG A 912 -32.55 -2.22 -16.29
CA ARG A 912 -31.69 -1.06 -16.52
C ARG A 912 -30.33 -1.20 -15.87
N LEU A 913 -30.25 -1.76 -14.66
CA LEU A 913 -28.99 -2.04 -13.98
C LEU A 913 -28.15 -3.07 -14.76
N ASP A 914 -28.79 -4.09 -15.35
CA ASP A 914 -28.12 -5.07 -16.21
C ASP A 914 -27.48 -4.39 -17.44
N GLN A 915 -28.18 -3.43 -18.05
CA GLN A 915 -27.64 -2.65 -19.16
C GLN A 915 -26.43 -1.80 -18.75
N ILE A 916 -26.50 -1.17 -17.58
CA ILE A 916 -25.40 -0.35 -17.03
C ILE A 916 -24.19 -1.22 -16.71
N GLU A 917 -24.40 -2.41 -16.14
CA GLU A 917 -23.34 -3.38 -15.85
C GLU A 917 -22.60 -3.82 -17.12
N GLN A 918 -23.34 -4.02 -18.22
CA GLN A 918 -22.76 -4.39 -19.52
C GLN A 918 -22.09 -3.20 -20.24
N ASN A 919 -22.61 -1.99 -20.08
CA ASN A 919 -22.08 -0.79 -20.71
C ASN A 919 -22.23 0.43 -19.78
N PRO A 920 -21.24 0.72 -18.93
CA PRO A 920 -21.31 1.84 -17.99
C PRO A 920 -21.06 3.21 -18.66
N PHE A 921 -20.78 3.25 -19.96
CA PHE A 921 -20.46 4.47 -20.68
C PHE A 921 -21.72 5.26 -21.06
N PRO A 922 -21.74 6.60 -20.87
CA PRO A 922 -22.82 7.44 -21.36
C PRO A 922 -22.98 7.34 -22.89
N GLU A 923 -24.20 7.53 -23.41
CA GLU A 923 -24.45 7.64 -24.85
C GLU A 923 -23.57 8.74 -25.47
N GLY A 924 -22.77 8.38 -26.48
CA GLY A 924 -21.85 9.30 -27.16
C GLY A 924 -20.39 9.27 -26.65
N PHE A 925 -20.06 8.46 -25.64
CA PHE A 925 -18.68 8.25 -25.23
C PHE A 925 -17.93 7.44 -26.31
N LYS A 926 -17.10 8.11 -27.11
CA LYS A 926 -16.14 7.43 -27.97
C LYS A 926 -15.07 6.87 -27.05
N LYS A 927 -14.97 5.54 -26.94
CA LYS A 927 -13.74 4.87 -26.49
C LYS A 927 -12.60 5.57 -27.24
N GLU A 928 -11.65 6.20 -26.55
CA GLU A 928 -10.42 6.63 -27.24
C GLU A 928 -9.92 5.39 -27.96
N GLU A 929 -9.90 5.43 -29.30
CA GLU A 929 -9.35 4.34 -30.09
C GLU A 929 -7.92 4.17 -29.58
N GLU A 930 -7.70 3.05 -28.89
CA GLU A 930 -6.38 2.59 -28.51
C GLU A 930 -5.51 2.70 -29.76
N HIS A 931 -4.63 3.70 -29.82
CA HIS A 931 -3.56 3.64 -30.78
C HIS A 931 -2.79 2.38 -30.41
N PRO A 932 -2.77 1.33 -31.27
CA PRO A 932 -1.98 0.17 -30.96
C PRO A 932 -0.56 0.69 -30.79
N ILE A 933 0.00 0.47 -29.60
CA ILE A 933 1.44 0.46 -29.43
C ILE A 933 1.90 -0.48 -30.54
N LYS A 934 2.46 0.07 -31.62
CA LYS A 934 3.05 -0.73 -32.68
C LYS A 934 3.98 -1.67 -31.93
N LYS A 935 3.64 -2.97 -31.92
CA LYS A 935 4.57 -4.02 -31.51
C LYS A 935 5.86 -3.68 -32.23
N LEU A 936 6.87 -3.22 -31.50
CA LEU A 936 8.24 -3.24 -31.97
C LEU A 936 8.45 -4.73 -32.27
N LYS A 937 8.36 -5.07 -33.56
CA LYS A 937 8.74 -6.38 -34.04
C LYS A 937 10.15 -6.60 -33.52
N GLN A 938 10.33 -7.68 -32.77
CA GLN A 938 11.63 -8.29 -32.59
C GLN A 938 12.19 -8.55 -34.00
N GLU A 939 13.04 -7.65 -34.48
CA GLU A 939 13.96 -7.91 -35.59
C GLU A 939 15.18 -8.64 -35.02
N GLN A 940 14.95 -9.84 -34.50
CA GLN A 940 15.96 -10.86 -34.28
C GLN A 940 15.29 -12.19 -34.61
N GLU A 941 15.20 -12.49 -35.92
CA GLU A 941 15.05 -13.83 -36.53
C GLU A 941 14.53 -13.69 -37.98
N ALA A 942 15.28 -13.01 -38.84
CA ALA A 942 15.13 -13.11 -40.31
C ALA A 942 16.36 -12.52 -41.03
N SER A 943 17.55 -13.03 -40.75
CA SER A 943 18.71 -12.86 -41.64
C SER A 943 19.52 -14.15 -41.63
N ASN A 944 18.96 -15.16 -42.29
CA ASN A 944 19.70 -16.33 -42.75
C ASN A 944 18.96 -16.90 -43.96
N GLN A 945 19.09 -16.21 -45.09
CA GLN A 945 18.93 -16.77 -46.44
C GLN A 945 19.33 -15.70 -47.46
N VAL A 946 20.60 -15.70 -47.84
CA VAL A 946 21.08 -15.04 -49.06
C VAL A 946 21.39 -16.14 -50.07
N LYS A 947 20.61 -16.21 -51.15
CA LYS A 947 20.97 -16.92 -52.39
C LYS A 947 21.96 -16.05 -53.19
N PRO A 948 22.86 -16.66 -53.97
CA PRO A 948 24.02 -15.99 -54.53
C PRO A 948 23.72 -15.32 -55.87
N GLU A 949 24.33 -14.17 -56.12
CA GLU A 949 24.46 -13.57 -57.45
C GLU A 949 25.92 -13.06 -57.67
N PRO A 950 26.35 -12.89 -58.93
CA PRO A 950 27.64 -13.39 -59.42
C PRO A 950 28.83 -12.42 -59.32
N GLU A 951 30.02 -13.01 -59.37
CA GLU A 951 31.34 -12.36 -59.35
C GLU A 951 31.54 -11.26 -60.40
N PRO A 952 32.38 -10.25 -60.07
CA PRO A 952 33.28 -9.65 -61.04
C PRO A 952 34.76 -9.81 -60.67
N ALA A 953 35.48 -10.35 -61.66
CA ALA A 953 36.88 -10.12 -62.04
C ALA A 953 38.01 -10.06 -60.97
N ARG A 954 38.81 -11.13 -61.02
CA ARG A 954 40.21 -11.28 -60.58
C ARG A 954 41.09 -10.02 -60.70
N ALA A 955 41.84 -9.75 -59.64
CA ALA A 955 43.25 -9.35 -59.75
C ALA A 955 44.10 -10.17 -58.77
N ARG A 956 44.97 -11.01 -59.34
CA ARG A 956 45.92 -11.90 -58.65
C ARG A 956 46.99 -11.09 -57.91
N ARG A 957 47.32 -11.48 -56.69
CA ARG A 957 48.74 -11.62 -56.27
C ARG A 957 48.87 -12.77 -55.29
N SER A 958 49.53 -13.80 -55.80
CA SER A 958 50.00 -15.02 -55.17
C SER A 958 51.02 -14.75 -54.05
N ILE A 959 51.04 -15.61 -53.02
CA ILE A 959 52.20 -16.44 -52.66
C ILE A 959 51.71 -17.64 -51.83
N LYS A 960 52.33 -18.79 -52.13
CA LYS A 960 51.98 -20.17 -51.74
C LYS A 960 52.43 -20.54 -50.32
N ILE A 961 51.52 -21.19 -49.59
CA ILE A 961 51.58 -22.57 -49.05
C ILE A 961 52.92 -23.05 -48.48
N LYS A 962 52.89 -23.53 -47.22
CA LYS A 962 53.23 -24.92 -46.88
C LYS A 962 52.43 -25.40 -45.68
N ALA A 963 51.71 -26.49 -45.90
CA ALA A 963 50.98 -27.28 -44.92
C ALA A 963 51.86 -28.43 -44.39
N GLU A 964 51.35 -29.07 -43.34
CA GLU A 964 51.58 -30.47 -42.91
C GLU A 964 53.02 -30.79 -42.41
N ASP A 965 53.22 -31.43 -41.25
CA ASP A 965 52.59 -32.67 -40.77
C ASP A 965 52.90 -32.97 -39.29
N ALA A 966 52.02 -33.83 -38.78
CA ALA A 966 52.02 -34.76 -37.64
C ALA A 966 53.28 -35.01 -36.79
N GLU A 967 53.07 -35.11 -35.46
CA GLU A 967 52.98 -36.39 -34.74
C GLU A 967 52.11 -36.25 -33.47
#